data_AF-A0A6P6DU26-F1
#
_entry.id   AF-A0A6P6DU26-F1
#
_cell.length_a   1.000
_cell.length_b   1.000
_cell.length_c   1.000
_cell.angle_alpha   90.00
_cell.angle_beta   90.00
_cell.angle_gamma   90.00
#
_symmetry.space_group_name_H-M   'P 1'
#
loop_
_entity.id
_entity.type
_entity.pdbx_description
1 polymer ?
#
loop_
_entity_poly.entity_id
_entity_poly.type
_entity_poly.pdbx_seq_one_letter_code
_entity_poly.pdbx_strand_id
1 'polypeptide(L)'
;MPGEEEQAFLAAREEMTSALRSNSAQAFTLEQLRPLLATSLPPASRYLRLDAARLVRCNALGESVNYLNTLATALNILEKYGRNLLSPQRPRYWRSVKFNNPVFRSTVDAVQGGRDVLRLYGYTEERPDGLSFPEDQEEPDEHQVATVTLEVLLLRTELSLLLQHDHPREQALQQLLKDEVEDHGRKMQQHSEFDPSPQEMAPDPLATPSAPGPPSGPCFLCGSAPGTLHCPSCKQVSCPTCDRLFHGHPSRAHHLRQTLPGATQTTHLSPSLPASAQPRLHLTSLLALGDCSLSSPDPASARLPWHCAACAMLNEPWAVLCVACDRPRGCKVLGPGIEGPQGTGGLEPELARGQWACQSCTFENEAAAVLCAMCERPRLAQPPSLGVDFHDAGSCLQPLKGDTLHSSAQTQVWYCTHCTFCNSGPGWVCAVCNRTSNPVPVQHVPLLDASSLEKELPKPGPSQGLSASLPSSCGDPGKQRQDKMREESLQLVIKIREGEVAGACPEAIFSALQYSGTEVPLQWLHSELPYVLEMVAELAGQQDPKLGAFSCQEARKAWLDRHGNLDEAVEECVRARRRKVQELQSLGFGPEEGSLQALFQHGGDVARALTELQRQRLEPFHQRLWDSGPEPSWDGPDKQSLVRRLLAVYALPSWGRAELALSLLQETPRNYELLDVVEAVKHSQDRAFLRRLLAQECAVCSWTLPRNRMQALISCECTICPDCFRQHFTITLKEKHITDMVCPACGRPDLTDDTQLLSYFSTLDIQLRESLEPDAYALFHKKLTEAVLMRDPKFLWCAQCSFGFIYEREQLEATCPQCHQTFCIRCKRQWEEQHRGQSCEEFQDWKRNNDPEYQAQGLAMYLQENGIDCPKCKFSYALARGGCMHFNCTQCRHQFCSGCYNTFYAKNKCPEPNCRVKKSLHAHHPRDCLFYLRDWSVAQLQKLLQDNNIMFNTEPPAGARAAPGGGCRVMEQKEVPNGLRDEACGKETPPGHAGLCQAHYKEYLVSLINAHSLDPATLYEVEELETATERYLHVHPQPLAGEGPPAYHARLLQKLMEDVPLGQSIPRRRK
;
A
#
# COMPACT_ATOMS: atom_id res chain seq x y z
N MET A 1 32.88 27.14 4.44
CA MET A 1 33.27 25.94 5.21
C MET A 1 32.16 24.89 5.07
N PRO A 2 32.12 24.07 4.01
CA PRO A 2 31.06 23.05 3.88
C PRO A 2 31.28 21.84 4.78
N GLY A 3 32.54 21.38 4.89
CA GLY A 3 32.87 20.09 5.52
C GLY A 3 32.67 20.02 7.02
N GLU A 4 32.74 21.12 7.77
CA GLU A 4 32.60 21.10 9.24
C GLU A 4 31.17 20.70 9.67
N GLU A 5 30.15 21.18 8.96
CA GLU A 5 28.76 20.80 9.23
C GLU A 5 28.47 19.36 8.80
N GLU A 6 28.96 18.95 7.63
CA GLU A 6 28.81 17.57 7.13
C GLU A 6 29.52 16.57 8.05
N GLN A 7 30.72 16.90 8.53
CA GLN A 7 31.47 16.07 9.47
C GLN A 7 30.79 16.00 10.85
N ALA A 8 30.20 17.09 11.34
CA ALA A 8 29.41 17.09 12.58
C ALA A 8 28.11 16.27 12.44
N PHE A 9 27.42 16.36 11.30
CA PHE A 9 26.24 15.56 10.99
C PHE A 9 26.58 14.07 10.94
N LEU A 10 27.65 13.69 10.24
CA LEU A 10 28.11 12.30 10.17
C LEU A 10 28.54 11.75 11.54
N ALA A 11 29.21 12.55 12.37
CA ALA A 11 29.60 12.14 13.72
C ALA A 11 28.38 11.88 14.63
N ALA A 12 27.43 12.81 14.69
CA ALA A 12 26.20 12.64 15.48
C ALA A 12 25.34 11.47 14.98
N ARG A 13 25.34 11.23 13.66
CA ARG A 13 24.66 10.09 13.03
C ARG A 13 25.29 8.75 13.41
N GLU A 14 26.61 8.63 13.44
CA GLU A 14 27.29 7.39 13.84
C GLU A 14 27.17 7.13 15.35
N GLU A 15 27.19 8.18 16.17
CA GLU A 15 26.89 8.09 17.62
C GLU A 15 25.49 7.51 17.86
N MET A 16 24.46 8.04 17.19
CA MET A 16 23.09 7.53 17.30
C MET A 16 22.90 6.12 16.70
N THR A 17 23.60 5.80 15.62
CA THR A 17 23.59 4.46 15.02
C THR A 17 24.20 3.44 16.00
N SER A 18 25.31 3.79 16.63
CA SER A 18 25.94 2.99 17.69
C SER A 18 25.08 2.86 18.95
N ALA A 19 24.37 3.92 19.35
CA ALA A 19 23.40 3.88 20.44
C ALA A 19 22.22 2.93 20.16
N LEU A 20 21.67 2.92 18.93
CA LEU A 20 20.61 1.98 18.55
C LEU A 20 21.07 0.52 18.51
N ARG A 21 22.33 0.26 18.12
CA ARG A 21 22.92 -1.09 18.14
C ARG A 21 23.14 -1.61 19.56
N SER A 22 23.62 -0.75 20.46
CA SER A 22 23.86 -1.12 21.86
C SER A 22 22.57 -1.20 22.69
N ASN A 23 21.55 -0.44 22.33
CA ASN A 23 20.23 -0.45 22.97
C ASN A 23 19.12 -0.20 21.94
N SER A 24 18.49 -1.26 21.44
CA SER A 24 17.39 -1.14 20.46
C SER A 24 16.14 -0.44 21.01
N ALA A 25 16.00 -0.36 22.34
CA ALA A 25 14.95 0.38 23.04
C ALA A 25 15.33 1.85 23.31
N GLN A 26 16.49 2.34 22.83
CA GLN A 26 16.93 3.72 23.05
C GLN A 26 15.93 4.72 22.47
N ALA A 27 15.34 5.54 23.33
CA ALA A 27 14.64 6.75 22.94
C ALA A 27 15.64 7.90 22.80
N PHE A 28 15.45 8.76 21.81
CA PHE A 28 16.21 10.00 21.65
C PHE A 28 15.30 11.19 21.95
N THR A 29 15.79 12.17 22.71
CA THR A 29 15.07 13.42 22.93
C THR A 29 15.16 14.34 21.71
N LEU A 30 14.27 15.33 21.60
CA LEU A 30 14.37 16.36 20.56
C LEU A 30 15.68 17.16 20.65
N GLU A 31 16.27 17.29 21.83
CA GLU A 31 17.58 17.92 22.01
C GLU A 31 18.72 17.06 21.42
N GLN A 32 18.67 15.74 21.64
CA GLN A 32 19.65 14.81 21.05
C GLN A 32 19.51 14.75 19.52
N LEU A 33 18.30 14.77 18.97
CA LEU A 33 18.06 14.75 17.52
C LEU A 33 18.36 16.10 16.84
N ARG A 34 18.49 17.19 17.61
CA ARG A 34 18.64 18.56 17.10
C ARG A 34 19.81 18.76 16.11
N PRO A 35 21.00 18.15 16.26
CA PRO A 35 22.09 18.28 15.28
C PRO A 35 21.74 17.71 13.90
N LEU A 36 20.91 16.66 13.86
CA LEU A 36 20.48 16.02 12.62
C LEU A 36 19.25 16.71 11.99
N LEU A 37 18.37 17.28 12.81
CA LEU A 37 17.16 17.99 12.37
C LEU A 37 17.42 19.45 11.95
N ALA A 38 18.41 20.12 12.54
CA ALA A 38 18.65 21.55 12.32
C ALA A 38 19.65 21.87 11.18
N THR A 39 20.23 20.85 10.54
CA THR A 39 21.30 21.02 9.55
C THR A 39 20.83 21.72 8.26
N SER A 40 21.75 22.44 7.62
CA SER A 40 21.60 23.06 6.30
C SER A 40 21.49 22.03 5.16
N LEU A 41 22.05 20.83 5.34
CA LEU A 41 22.33 19.82 4.31
C LEU A 41 21.12 19.40 3.43
N PRO A 42 21.37 19.10 2.14
CA PRO A 42 20.32 18.64 1.23
C PRO A 42 19.79 17.25 1.62
N PRO A 43 18.54 16.89 1.24
CA PRO A 43 17.94 15.60 1.60
C PRO A 43 18.79 14.37 1.23
N ALA A 44 19.50 14.40 0.10
CA ALA A 44 20.36 13.32 -0.35
C ALA A 44 21.64 13.11 0.50
N SER A 45 22.09 14.12 1.26
CA SER A 45 23.16 13.97 2.26
C SER A 45 22.61 13.55 3.63
N ARG A 46 21.34 13.89 3.93
CA ARG A 46 20.69 13.51 5.19
C ARG A 46 20.24 12.05 5.21
N TYR A 47 19.73 11.56 4.08
CA TYR A 47 19.24 10.19 3.91
C TYR A 47 20.06 9.47 2.83
N LEU A 48 20.94 8.56 3.27
CA LEU A 48 21.92 7.83 2.47
C LEU A 48 21.45 6.42 2.07
N ARG A 49 20.48 5.85 2.79
CA ARG A 49 19.87 4.53 2.45
C ARG A 49 18.40 4.68 2.03
N LEU A 50 17.68 5.60 2.66
CA LEU A 50 16.26 5.86 2.49
C LEU A 50 16.02 6.96 1.44
N ASP A 51 15.31 6.66 0.35
CA ASP A 51 14.83 7.71 -0.59
C ASP A 51 13.64 8.47 0.00
N ALA A 52 13.91 9.28 1.02
CA ALA A 52 12.93 10.08 1.73
C ALA A 52 12.17 11.05 0.79
N ALA A 53 12.85 11.58 -0.22
CA ALA A 53 12.25 12.50 -1.18
C ALA A 53 11.21 11.81 -2.08
N ARG A 54 11.48 10.58 -2.55
CA ARG A 54 10.47 9.77 -3.27
C ARG A 54 9.37 9.27 -2.32
N LEU A 55 9.71 8.83 -1.10
CA LEU A 55 8.71 8.38 -0.11
C LEU A 55 7.69 9.48 0.24
N VAL A 56 8.13 10.72 0.41
CA VAL A 56 7.21 11.86 0.62
C VAL A 56 6.39 12.12 -0.65
N ARG A 57 7.04 12.34 -1.82
CA ARG A 57 6.34 12.72 -3.06
C ARG A 57 5.33 11.67 -3.57
N CYS A 58 5.69 10.38 -3.56
CA CYS A 58 4.81 9.30 -4.01
C CYS A 58 3.55 9.11 -3.16
N ASN A 59 3.49 9.72 -1.97
CA ASN A 59 2.33 9.66 -1.08
C ASN A 59 1.64 11.03 -0.88
N ALA A 60 2.27 12.15 -1.26
CA ALA A 60 1.73 13.51 -1.03
C ALA A 60 0.63 13.97 -2.02
N LEU A 61 0.12 13.09 -2.87
CA LEU A 61 -0.86 13.40 -3.92
C LEU A 61 -2.29 13.53 -3.37
N GLY A 62 -2.66 14.73 -2.89
CA GLY A 62 -4.01 15.08 -2.46
C GLY A 62 -4.03 16.00 -1.24
N GLU A 63 -4.87 15.69 -0.25
CA GLU A 63 -4.87 16.37 1.05
C GLU A 63 -3.59 16.04 1.82
N SER A 64 -2.56 16.86 1.63
CA SER A 64 -1.20 16.62 2.13
C SER A 64 -1.14 16.23 3.61
N VAL A 65 -1.89 16.91 4.48
CA VAL A 65 -1.94 16.62 5.93
C VAL A 65 -2.38 15.19 6.24
N ASN A 66 -3.39 14.66 5.53
CA ASN A 66 -3.92 13.32 5.79
C ASN A 66 -2.96 12.23 5.32
N TYR A 67 -2.33 12.43 4.16
CA TYR A 67 -1.30 11.50 3.66
C TYR A 67 0.01 11.56 4.46
N LEU A 68 0.44 12.73 4.94
CA LEU A 68 1.62 12.84 5.80
C LEU A 68 1.40 12.19 7.18
N ASN A 69 0.20 12.29 7.76
CA ASN A 69 -0.17 11.51 8.95
C ASN A 69 -0.10 9.98 8.70
N THR A 70 -0.54 9.54 7.52
CA THR A 70 -0.51 8.14 7.11
C THR A 70 0.93 7.64 6.93
N LEU A 71 1.78 8.42 6.25
CA LEU A 71 3.20 8.15 6.06
C LEU A 71 3.96 8.12 7.41
N ALA A 72 3.71 9.08 8.31
CA ALA A 72 4.30 9.07 9.65
C ALA A 72 3.87 7.84 10.48
N THR A 73 2.63 7.37 10.30
CA THR A 73 2.13 6.14 10.93
C THR A 73 2.82 4.90 10.36
N ALA A 74 2.99 4.80 9.04
CA ALA A 74 3.73 3.70 8.41
C ALA A 74 5.21 3.68 8.83
N LEU A 75 5.87 4.85 8.89
CA LEU A 75 7.25 4.99 9.37
C LEU A 75 7.40 4.57 10.85
N ASN A 76 6.39 4.82 11.70
CA ASN A 76 6.38 4.32 13.09
C ASN A 76 6.35 2.78 13.16
N ILE A 77 5.62 2.12 12.26
CA ILE A 77 5.62 0.65 12.15
C ILE A 77 6.97 0.15 11.60
N LEU A 78 7.54 0.82 10.60
CA LEU A 78 8.86 0.49 10.05
C LEU A 78 10.00 0.70 11.05
N GLU A 79 9.94 1.71 11.92
CA GLU A 79 10.90 1.91 13.02
C GLU A 79 10.86 0.71 13.99
N LYS A 80 9.66 0.21 14.32
CA LYS A 80 9.50 -0.99 15.18
C LYS A 80 10.08 -2.25 14.54
N TYR A 81 9.95 -2.45 13.22
CA TYR A 81 10.60 -3.56 12.53
C TYR A 81 12.13 -3.50 12.67
N GLY A 82 12.73 -2.33 12.45
CA GLY A 82 14.17 -2.11 12.65
C GLY A 82 14.63 -2.39 14.09
N ARG A 83 13.95 -1.79 15.09
CA ARG A 83 14.24 -2.02 16.52
C ARG A 83 14.08 -3.50 16.94
N ASN A 84 13.10 -4.21 16.38
CA ASN A 84 12.89 -5.65 16.66
C ASN A 84 14.02 -6.52 16.10
N LEU A 85 14.63 -6.15 14.97
CA LEU A 85 15.79 -6.83 14.39
C LEU A 85 17.09 -6.55 15.19
N LEU A 86 17.18 -5.38 15.84
CA LEU A 86 18.26 -5.02 16.77
C LEU A 86 18.05 -5.55 18.21
N SER A 87 16.92 -6.22 18.50
CA SER A 87 16.63 -6.75 19.83
C SER A 87 17.45 -8.01 20.11
N PRO A 88 18.11 -8.16 21.28
CA PRO A 88 18.67 -9.45 21.70
C PRO A 88 17.57 -10.50 22.01
N GLN A 89 16.30 -10.07 22.08
CA GLN A 89 15.13 -10.95 22.15
C GLN A 89 14.24 -10.72 20.90
N ARG A 90 14.71 -11.18 19.74
CA ARG A 90 13.95 -11.05 18.48
C ARG A 90 12.64 -11.87 18.52
N PRO A 91 11.53 -11.38 17.95
CA PRO A 91 10.29 -12.16 17.84
C PRO A 91 10.51 -13.48 17.09
N ARG A 92 9.84 -14.57 17.50
CA ARG A 92 10.07 -15.94 16.95
C ARG A 92 9.96 -16.07 15.42
N TYR A 93 9.25 -15.16 14.76
CA TYR A 93 9.04 -15.15 13.31
C TYR A 93 9.70 -13.93 12.62
N TRP A 94 10.74 -13.33 13.23
CA TRP A 94 11.41 -12.13 12.72
C TRP A 94 11.90 -12.25 11.28
N ARG A 95 12.19 -13.47 10.81
CA ARG A 95 12.70 -13.77 9.46
C ARG A 95 11.70 -13.52 8.31
N SER A 96 10.41 -13.29 8.59
CA SER A 96 9.38 -13.12 7.55
C SER A 96 8.32 -12.07 7.91
N VAL A 97 8.02 -11.15 6.98
CA VAL A 97 6.88 -10.23 7.07
C VAL A 97 5.80 -10.66 6.09
N LYS A 98 4.65 -11.10 6.61
CA LYS A 98 3.50 -11.53 5.79
C LYS A 98 2.58 -10.37 5.44
N PHE A 99 2.29 -10.19 4.15
CA PHE A 99 1.40 -9.15 3.63
C PHE A 99 -0.08 -9.38 4.01
N ASN A 100 -0.44 -10.62 4.38
CA ASN A 100 -1.77 -10.96 4.90
C ASN A 100 -2.03 -10.48 6.34
N ASN A 101 -1.03 -9.91 7.02
CA ASN A 101 -1.20 -9.27 8.32
C ASN A 101 -2.00 -7.95 8.13
N PRO A 102 -3.20 -7.79 8.75
CA PRO A 102 -4.01 -6.58 8.59
C PRO A 102 -3.26 -5.29 8.92
N VAL A 103 -2.43 -5.31 9.98
CA VAL A 103 -1.60 -4.17 10.40
C VAL A 103 -0.63 -3.76 9.29
N PHE A 104 0.00 -4.73 8.63
CA PHE A 104 0.90 -4.44 7.51
C PHE A 104 0.11 -3.86 6.33
N ARG A 105 -1.01 -4.49 5.97
CA ARG A 105 -1.85 -4.10 4.84
C ARG A 105 -2.45 -2.69 4.99
N SER A 106 -2.94 -2.31 6.17
CA SER A 106 -3.58 -1.00 6.39
C SER A 106 -2.61 0.14 6.71
N THR A 107 -1.33 -0.13 6.97
CA THR A 107 -0.33 0.92 7.29
C THR A 107 0.86 0.96 6.33
N VAL A 108 1.69 -0.09 6.29
CA VAL A 108 2.94 -0.10 5.51
C VAL A 108 2.69 -0.41 4.04
N ASP A 109 1.72 -1.27 3.72
CA ASP A 109 1.36 -1.62 2.34
C ASP A 109 0.47 -0.57 1.65
N ALA A 110 -0.24 0.22 2.45
CA ALA A 110 -1.03 1.36 2.01
C ALA A 110 -0.16 2.56 1.56
N VAL A 111 1.14 2.54 1.87
CA VAL A 111 2.10 3.62 1.59
C VAL A 111 3.08 3.19 0.49
N GLN A 112 3.13 3.95 -0.61
CA GLN A 112 4.07 3.68 -1.70
C GLN A 112 5.51 3.74 -1.19
N GLY A 113 6.27 2.66 -1.41
CA GLY A 113 7.65 2.49 -0.93
C GLY A 113 7.78 1.80 0.43
N GLY A 114 6.70 1.51 1.15
CA GLY A 114 6.79 0.81 2.45
C GLY A 114 7.48 -0.56 2.39
N ARG A 115 7.25 -1.33 1.31
CA ARG A 115 7.98 -2.59 1.02
C ARG A 115 9.46 -2.37 0.71
N ASP A 116 9.84 -1.23 0.12
CA ASP A 116 11.24 -0.95 -0.21
C ASP A 116 12.06 -0.72 1.07
N VAL A 117 11.46 -0.14 2.12
CA VAL A 117 12.10 -0.01 3.44
C VAL A 117 12.33 -1.37 4.12
N LEU A 118 11.44 -2.35 3.92
CA LEU A 118 11.69 -3.73 4.38
C LEU A 118 12.89 -4.37 3.64
N ARG A 119 13.00 -4.15 2.33
CA ARG A 119 14.17 -4.61 1.56
C ARG A 119 15.46 -3.96 2.05
N LEU A 120 15.43 -2.68 2.46
CA LEU A 120 16.57 -2.00 3.11
C LEU A 120 16.94 -2.60 4.49
N TYR A 121 16.00 -3.23 5.21
CA TYR A 121 16.30 -4.00 6.43
C TYR A 121 16.82 -5.42 6.19
N GLY A 122 16.84 -5.92 4.93
CA GLY A 122 17.30 -7.27 4.58
C GLY A 122 16.21 -8.26 4.20
N TYR A 123 14.92 -7.88 4.21
CA TYR A 123 13.82 -8.70 3.71
C TYR A 123 13.79 -8.70 2.17
N THR A 124 14.71 -9.43 1.54
CA THR A 124 14.96 -9.39 0.08
C THR A 124 14.38 -10.57 -0.70
N GLU A 125 14.01 -11.67 -0.04
CA GLU A 125 13.37 -12.81 -0.67
C GLU A 125 11.85 -12.60 -0.77
N GLU A 126 11.25 -12.82 -1.94
CA GLU A 126 9.81 -12.69 -2.16
C GLU A 126 9.10 -14.03 -2.01
N ARG A 127 8.11 -14.10 -1.11
CA ARG A 127 7.27 -15.29 -0.86
C ARG A 127 5.82 -15.04 -1.28
N PRO A 128 5.02 -16.07 -1.60
CA PRO A 128 3.64 -15.90 -2.07
C PRO A 128 2.71 -15.14 -1.12
N ASP A 129 3.06 -15.04 0.18
CA ASP A 129 2.31 -14.28 1.17
C ASP A 129 3.13 -13.19 1.90
N GLY A 130 4.33 -12.80 1.43
CA GLY A 130 5.17 -11.83 2.13
C GLY A 130 6.59 -11.61 1.58
N LEU A 131 7.45 -11.02 2.41
CA LEU A 131 8.92 -10.97 2.24
C LEU A 131 9.62 -11.75 3.36
N SER A 132 10.85 -12.19 3.10
CA SER A 132 11.71 -12.87 4.08
C SER A 132 13.18 -12.50 3.94
N PHE A 133 13.94 -12.76 4.99
CA PHE A 133 15.39 -12.87 4.92
C PHE A 133 15.78 -14.12 4.11
N PRO A 134 16.83 -14.05 3.26
CA PRO A 134 17.37 -15.20 2.53
C PRO A 134 17.70 -16.39 3.45
N GLU A 135 17.54 -17.61 2.96
CA GLU A 135 17.73 -18.82 3.78
C GLU A 135 19.18 -19.06 4.23
N ASP A 136 20.16 -18.47 3.52
CA ASP A 136 21.59 -18.47 3.85
C ASP A 136 22.01 -17.42 4.88
N GLN A 137 21.20 -16.39 5.13
CA GLN A 137 21.50 -15.34 6.10
C GLN A 137 20.92 -15.68 7.49
N GLU A 138 21.71 -16.27 8.40
CA GLU A 138 21.23 -16.63 9.75
C GLU A 138 20.81 -15.41 10.61
N GLU A 139 21.57 -14.31 10.56
CA GLU A 139 21.41 -13.11 11.40
C GLU A 139 21.29 -11.82 10.55
N PRO A 140 20.56 -10.79 11.02
CA PRO A 140 20.46 -9.51 10.31
C PRO A 140 21.76 -8.69 10.42
N ASP A 141 22.07 -7.86 9.41
CA ASP A 141 23.15 -6.87 9.51
C ASP A 141 22.72 -5.75 10.47
N GLU A 142 23.23 -5.79 11.70
CA GLU A 142 22.92 -4.80 12.74
C GLU A 142 23.30 -3.36 12.36
N HIS A 143 24.37 -3.15 11.59
CA HIS A 143 24.83 -1.81 11.23
C HIS A 143 23.96 -1.23 10.11
N GLN A 144 23.64 -2.02 9.08
CA GLN A 144 22.66 -1.65 8.07
C GLN A 144 21.28 -1.39 8.70
N VAL A 145 20.79 -2.31 9.54
CA VAL A 145 19.48 -2.16 10.20
C VAL A 145 19.44 -0.94 11.11
N ALA A 146 20.46 -0.67 11.93
CA ALA A 146 20.50 0.52 12.78
C ALA A 146 20.56 1.82 11.95
N THR A 147 21.34 1.83 10.86
CA THR A 147 21.41 2.98 9.94
C THR A 147 20.04 3.29 9.32
N VAL A 148 19.34 2.28 8.81
CA VAL A 148 17.99 2.45 8.22
C VAL A 148 16.97 2.81 9.30
N THR A 149 17.06 2.23 10.50
CA THR A 149 16.18 2.56 11.64
C THR A 149 16.31 4.03 12.03
N LEU A 150 17.54 4.56 12.07
CA LEU A 150 17.80 5.98 12.36
C LEU A 150 17.21 6.91 11.29
N GLU A 151 17.37 6.58 10.00
CA GLU A 151 16.79 7.37 8.91
C GLU A 151 15.26 7.37 8.91
N VAL A 152 14.64 6.22 9.21
CA VAL A 152 13.17 6.10 9.36
C VAL A 152 12.68 6.90 10.58
N LEU A 153 13.40 6.86 11.70
CA LEU A 153 13.11 7.63 12.92
C LEU A 153 13.22 9.14 12.66
N LEU A 154 14.27 9.58 11.97
CA LEU A 154 14.47 10.98 11.58
C LEU A 154 13.35 11.47 10.68
N LEU A 155 13.05 10.77 9.58
CA LEU A 155 11.96 11.16 8.67
C LEU A 155 10.61 11.21 9.38
N ARG A 156 10.29 10.22 10.24
CA ARG A 156 9.08 10.24 11.06
C ARG A 156 9.04 11.49 11.96
N THR A 157 10.16 11.87 12.55
CA THR A 157 10.25 13.01 13.48
C THR A 157 10.13 14.35 12.75
N GLU A 158 10.79 14.52 11.60
CA GLU A 158 10.62 15.71 10.75
C GLU A 158 9.16 15.90 10.31
N LEU A 159 8.51 14.83 9.83
CA LEU A 159 7.09 14.87 9.46
C LEU A 159 6.18 15.16 10.66
N SER A 160 6.47 14.60 11.84
CA SER A 160 5.68 14.85 13.06
C SER A 160 5.75 16.33 13.49
N LEU A 161 6.94 16.93 13.45
CA LEU A 161 7.15 18.35 13.77
C LEU A 161 6.50 19.29 12.73
N LEU A 162 6.46 18.90 11.45
CA LEU A 162 5.77 19.66 10.41
C LEU A 162 4.26 19.66 10.57
N LEU A 163 3.67 18.51 10.93
CA LEU A 163 2.26 18.38 11.27
C LEU A 163 1.87 19.17 12.54
N GLN A 164 2.87 19.63 13.31
CA GLN A 164 2.73 20.48 14.50
C GLN A 164 3.14 21.94 14.26
N HIS A 165 3.67 22.28 13.07
CA HIS A 165 4.32 23.56 12.72
C HIS A 165 5.54 23.96 13.58
N ASP A 166 6.10 23.05 14.37
CA ASP A 166 7.26 23.28 15.25
C ASP A 166 8.61 22.90 14.58
N HIS A 167 8.64 22.68 13.26
CA HIS A 167 9.85 22.18 12.58
C HIS A 167 10.94 23.26 12.40
N PRO A 168 12.19 23.05 12.87
CA PRO A 168 13.26 24.06 12.86
C PRO A 168 13.62 24.64 11.48
N ARG A 169 13.29 23.94 10.40
CA ARG A 169 13.50 24.38 9.01
C ARG A 169 12.25 24.13 8.14
N GLU A 170 11.07 24.56 8.59
CA GLU A 170 9.78 24.34 7.90
C GLU A 170 9.85 24.58 6.37
N GLN A 171 10.43 25.71 5.95
CA GLN A 171 10.58 26.07 4.54
C GLN A 171 11.35 25.04 3.69
N ALA A 172 12.34 24.36 4.28
CA ALA A 172 13.20 23.41 3.56
C ALA A 172 12.49 22.07 3.26
N LEU A 173 11.54 21.63 4.11
CA LEU A 173 10.68 20.47 3.77
C LEU A 173 9.44 20.88 2.98
N GLN A 174 8.99 22.15 3.06
CA GLN A 174 7.98 22.65 2.13
C GLN A 174 8.48 22.65 0.66
N GLN A 175 9.80 22.76 0.40
CA GLN A 175 10.35 22.58 -0.95
C GLN A 175 10.23 21.13 -1.44
N LEU A 176 10.50 20.13 -0.58
CA LEU A 176 10.26 18.71 -0.88
C LEU A 176 8.79 18.37 -1.23
N LEU A 177 7.85 19.25 -0.87
CA LEU A 177 6.42 19.17 -1.20
C LEU A 177 6.00 20.08 -2.37
N LYS A 178 6.90 20.89 -2.94
CA LYS A 178 6.60 21.93 -3.94
C LYS A 178 7.38 21.82 -5.26
N ASP A 179 8.37 20.92 -5.36
CA ASP A 179 9.20 20.74 -6.57
C ASP A 179 8.46 20.01 -7.72
N GLU A 180 7.44 20.66 -8.28
CA GLU A 180 7.11 20.60 -9.70
C GLU A 180 7.12 22.03 -10.28
N VAL A 181 7.89 22.26 -11.36
CA VAL A 181 7.61 23.18 -12.48
C VAL A 181 8.77 23.23 -13.49
N GLU A 182 10.04 23.24 -13.08
CA GLU A 182 11.15 23.57 -14.02
C GLU A 182 11.91 22.40 -14.69
N ASP A 183 12.06 21.23 -14.07
CA ASP A 183 13.05 20.23 -14.56
C ASP A 183 12.65 19.51 -15.86
N HIS A 184 11.34 19.49 -16.19
CA HIS A 184 10.86 18.98 -17.49
C HIS A 184 11.20 19.90 -18.68
N GLY A 185 11.62 21.16 -18.43
CA GLY A 185 11.88 22.15 -19.48
C GLY A 185 13.33 22.28 -19.96
N ARG A 186 14.33 21.82 -19.18
CA ARG A 186 15.76 22.14 -19.45
C ARG A 186 16.66 20.97 -19.84
N LYS A 187 16.34 19.71 -19.51
CA LYS A 187 17.25 18.57 -19.71
C LYS A 187 17.16 17.88 -21.09
N MET A 188 16.90 18.66 -22.15
CA MET A 188 16.92 18.18 -23.55
C MET A 188 18.05 18.78 -24.41
N GLN A 189 18.84 19.73 -23.90
CA GLN A 189 19.90 20.38 -24.68
C GLN A 189 21.19 20.64 -23.87
N GLN A 190 21.86 19.57 -23.42
CA GLN A 190 23.33 19.49 -23.47
C GLN A 190 23.81 18.05 -23.25
N HIS A 191 24.46 17.49 -24.27
CA HIS A 191 25.31 16.32 -24.15
C HIS A 191 26.68 16.75 -23.58
N SER A 192 27.37 15.80 -22.93
CA SER A 192 28.82 15.54 -23.04
C SER A 192 29.80 16.72 -23.13
N GLU A 193 30.78 16.78 -22.22
CA GLU A 193 32.17 16.42 -22.59
C GLU A 193 33.11 16.14 -21.40
N PHE A 194 33.93 15.10 -21.58
CA PHE A 194 35.20 14.69 -20.94
C PHE A 194 35.42 14.53 -19.41
N ASP A 195 35.80 13.28 -19.08
CA ASP A 195 36.70 12.75 -18.04
C ASP A 195 37.98 13.60 -17.77
N PRO A 196 38.69 13.46 -16.62
CA PRO A 196 39.47 12.23 -16.36
C PRO A 196 39.68 11.76 -14.89
N SER A 197 39.60 10.44 -14.70
CA SER A 197 40.53 9.59 -13.91
C SER A 197 40.57 9.69 -12.36
N PRO A 198 40.63 8.52 -11.70
CA PRO A 198 41.45 8.32 -10.50
C PRO A 198 42.58 7.29 -10.73
N GLN A 199 43.73 7.50 -10.08
CA GLN A 199 44.78 6.48 -9.95
C GLN A 199 44.56 5.64 -8.70
N GLU A 200 44.70 4.32 -8.79
CA GLU A 200 45.04 3.47 -7.64
C GLU A 200 46.46 2.91 -7.79
N MET A 201 47.15 2.71 -6.67
CA MET A 201 48.45 2.05 -6.60
C MET A 201 48.27 0.63 -6.08
N ALA A 202 48.91 -0.35 -6.73
CA ALA A 202 48.94 -1.74 -6.28
C ALA A 202 49.80 -1.92 -5.01
N PRO A 203 49.69 -3.08 -4.31
CA PRO A 203 50.61 -4.17 -4.66
C PRO A 203 50.01 -5.60 -4.62
N ASP A 204 50.08 -6.30 -5.77
CA ASP A 204 51.02 -7.42 -6.04
C ASP A 204 51.48 -8.36 -4.88
N PRO A 205 51.83 -9.64 -5.16
CA PRO A 205 51.05 -10.68 -5.88
C PRO A 205 51.14 -12.09 -5.18
N LEU A 206 50.50 -13.14 -5.73
CA LEU A 206 51.12 -14.45 -6.04
C LEU A 206 50.15 -15.55 -6.56
N ALA A 207 50.71 -16.47 -7.35
CA ALA A 207 50.26 -17.85 -7.65
C ALA A 207 48.85 -18.12 -8.25
N THR A 208 48.79 -18.21 -9.58
CA THR A 208 47.74 -18.96 -10.33
C THR A 208 48.07 -20.48 -10.34
N PRO A 209 47.11 -21.37 -10.65
CA PRO A 209 47.08 -21.87 -12.04
C PRO A 209 45.71 -22.18 -12.66
N SER A 210 45.61 -21.90 -13.97
CA SER A 210 44.76 -22.54 -14.99
C SER A 210 43.24 -22.28 -15.03
N ALA A 211 42.77 -21.96 -16.25
CA ALA A 211 41.41 -21.54 -16.61
C ALA A 211 40.42 -22.71 -16.86
N PRO A 212 39.13 -22.42 -17.15
CA PRO A 212 38.72 -22.16 -18.54
C PRO A 212 38.02 -20.80 -18.77
N GLY A 213 37.84 -20.43 -20.05
CA GLY A 213 37.36 -19.10 -20.48
C GLY A 213 35.83 -18.88 -20.49
N PRO A 214 35.37 -17.64 -20.77
CA PRO A 214 33.96 -17.25 -20.65
C PRO A 214 33.07 -17.69 -21.84
N PRO A 215 31.78 -17.97 -21.61
CA PRO A 215 30.85 -18.35 -22.67
C PRO A 215 30.28 -17.15 -23.44
N SER A 216 30.56 -17.07 -24.74
CA SER A 216 29.86 -16.17 -25.67
C SER A 216 28.48 -16.72 -26.01
N GLY A 217 27.45 -16.33 -25.26
CA GLY A 217 26.09 -16.87 -25.38
C GLY A 217 25.17 -16.15 -26.39
N PRO A 218 24.04 -16.78 -26.76
CA PRO A 218 22.96 -16.12 -27.47
C PRO A 218 22.24 -15.08 -26.59
N CYS A 219 21.53 -14.15 -27.24
CA CYS A 219 20.72 -13.13 -26.58
C CYS A 219 19.64 -13.74 -25.68
N PHE A 220 19.73 -13.46 -24.37
CA PHE A 220 18.81 -13.94 -23.33
C PHE A 220 17.32 -13.73 -23.65
N LEU A 221 16.99 -12.64 -24.36
CA LEU A 221 15.60 -12.24 -24.65
C LEU A 221 15.00 -12.86 -25.92
N CYS A 222 15.79 -13.58 -26.74
CA CYS A 222 15.26 -14.16 -27.99
C CYS A 222 15.93 -15.46 -28.48
N GLY A 223 17.09 -15.86 -27.94
CA GLY A 223 17.83 -17.07 -28.32
C GLY A 223 18.49 -17.06 -29.71
N SER A 224 17.92 -16.35 -30.69
CA SER A 224 18.27 -16.51 -32.11
C SER A 224 19.47 -15.70 -32.61
N ALA A 225 19.97 -14.73 -31.84
CA ALA A 225 21.05 -13.82 -32.25
C ALA A 225 22.16 -13.78 -31.19
N PRO A 226 23.44 -13.59 -31.57
CA PRO A 226 24.53 -13.49 -30.60
C PRO A 226 24.31 -12.32 -29.63
N GLY A 227 24.63 -12.54 -28.35
CA GLY A 227 24.62 -11.49 -27.34
C GLY A 227 25.83 -10.58 -27.50
N THR A 228 25.65 -9.41 -28.13
CA THR A 228 26.72 -8.44 -28.37
C THR A 228 26.78 -7.32 -27.32
N LEU A 229 25.72 -7.16 -26.53
CA LEU A 229 25.60 -6.16 -25.47
C LEU A 229 25.40 -6.85 -24.12
N HIS A 230 26.27 -6.60 -23.15
CA HIS A 230 26.07 -7.02 -21.76
C HIS A 230 25.52 -5.85 -20.93
N CYS A 231 24.49 -6.09 -20.14
CA CYS A 231 24.01 -5.14 -19.14
C CYS A 231 24.34 -5.65 -17.73
N PRO A 232 25.34 -5.07 -17.02
CA PRO A 232 25.71 -5.49 -15.67
C PRO A 232 24.55 -5.36 -14.67
N SER A 233 23.71 -4.33 -14.80
CA SER A 233 22.55 -4.08 -13.95
C SER A 233 21.46 -5.14 -14.06
N CYS A 234 21.37 -5.83 -15.20
CA CYS A 234 20.46 -6.97 -15.39
C CYS A 234 21.18 -8.33 -15.33
N LYS A 235 22.52 -8.36 -15.34
CA LYS A 235 23.36 -9.57 -15.48
C LYS A 235 22.97 -10.43 -16.69
N GLN A 236 22.60 -9.79 -17.81
CA GLN A 236 22.17 -10.47 -19.04
C GLN A 236 22.87 -9.94 -20.28
N VAL A 237 23.01 -10.81 -21.28
CA VAL A 237 23.56 -10.47 -22.59
C VAL A 237 22.44 -10.44 -23.63
N SER A 238 22.35 -9.34 -24.38
CA SER A 238 21.29 -9.02 -25.34
C SER A 238 21.87 -8.78 -26.74
N CYS A 239 21.06 -9.00 -27.78
CA CYS A 239 21.34 -8.48 -29.13
C CYS A 239 20.79 -7.04 -29.23
N PRO A 240 21.26 -6.21 -30.19
CA PRO A 240 20.93 -4.79 -30.23
C PRO A 240 19.43 -4.47 -30.34
N THR A 241 18.65 -5.34 -30.99
CA THR A 241 17.20 -5.16 -31.15
C THR A 241 16.45 -5.43 -29.85
N CYS A 242 16.73 -6.55 -29.18
CA CYS A 242 16.08 -6.87 -27.91
C CYS A 242 16.56 -5.96 -26.78
N ASP A 243 17.81 -5.49 -26.81
CA ASP A 243 18.30 -4.47 -25.89
C ASP A 243 17.47 -3.18 -25.97
N ARG A 244 17.27 -2.64 -27.17
CA ARG A 244 16.49 -1.41 -27.39
C ARG A 244 15.03 -1.53 -26.95
N LEU A 245 14.43 -2.72 -27.01
CA LEU A 245 13.07 -2.96 -26.54
C LEU A 245 13.01 -3.09 -25.01
N PHE A 246 13.96 -3.78 -24.39
CA PHE A 246 13.97 -4.04 -22.95
C PHE A 246 14.48 -2.84 -22.13
N HIS A 247 15.53 -2.19 -22.60
CA HIS A 247 16.06 -0.92 -22.07
C HIS A 247 15.42 0.31 -22.72
N GLY A 248 14.37 0.13 -23.55
CA GLY A 248 13.50 1.21 -24.00
C GLY A 248 12.41 1.59 -22.99
N HIS A 249 12.16 0.74 -21.98
CA HIS A 249 11.23 1.03 -20.90
C HIS A 249 11.82 2.08 -19.93
N PRO A 250 11.07 3.11 -19.49
CA PRO A 250 11.62 4.21 -18.68
C PRO A 250 12.45 3.76 -17.47
N SER A 251 11.94 2.81 -16.67
CA SER A 251 12.62 2.29 -15.48
C SER A 251 13.90 1.47 -15.75
N ARG A 252 14.28 1.26 -17.01
CA ARG A 252 15.48 0.52 -17.43
C ARG A 252 16.36 1.32 -18.42
N ALA A 253 15.91 2.48 -18.88
CA ALA A 253 16.62 3.29 -19.87
C ALA A 253 18.01 3.78 -19.39
N HIS A 254 18.16 3.94 -18.07
CA HIS A 254 19.38 4.40 -17.41
C HIS A 254 20.46 3.31 -17.29
N HIS A 255 20.18 2.06 -17.67
CA HIS A 255 21.13 0.96 -17.54
C HIS A 255 22.34 1.12 -18.48
N LEU A 256 23.54 1.03 -17.91
CA LEU A 256 24.79 1.00 -18.67
C LEU A 256 24.90 -0.33 -19.42
N ARG A 257 25.36 -0.27 -20.67
CA ARG A 257 25.41 -1.40 -21.61
C ARG A 257 26.78 -1.44 -22.28
N GLN A 258 27.47 -2.57 -22.14
CA GLN A 258 28.84 -2.78 -22.59
C GLN A 258 28.83 -3.63 -23.86
N THR A 259 29.44 -3.15 -24.93
CA THR A 259 29.67 -3.94 -26.16
C THR A 259 30.79 -4.95 -25.93
N LEU A 260 30.51 -6.23 -26.14
CA LEU A 260 31.53 -7.28 -26.11
C LEU A 260 32.35 -7.26 -27.43
N PRO A 261 33.70 -7.23 -27.40
CA PRO A 261 34.50 -7.22 -28.62
C PRO A 261 34.41 -8.54 -29.41
N GLY A 262 33.63 -8.57 -30.50
CA GLY A 262 33.45 -9.80 -31.29
C GLY A 262 32.56 -9.65 -32.52
N ALA A 263 33.13 -9.11 -33.61
CA ALA A 263 32.71 -9.23 -35.02
C ALA A 263 31.20 -9.18 -35.39
N THR A 264 30.83 -8.08 -36.06
CA THR A 264 30.02 -8.06 -37.31
C THR A 264 30.05 -9.38 -38.11
N GLN A 265 28.99 -9.91 -38.75
CA GLN A 265 27.64 -9.44 -39.11
C GLN A 265 26.76 -10.71 -39.42
N THR A 266 25.47 -10.73 -39.82
CA THR A 266 24.57 -9.74 -40.45
C THR A 266 23.06 -10.00 -40.12
N THR A 267 22.19 -9.17 -40.73
CA THR A 267 20.72 -9.10 -40.85
C THR A 267 20.12 -10.01 -41.98
N HIS A 268 18.80 -10.23 -42.22
CA HIS A 268 17.52 -9.75 -41.64
C HIS A 268 16.27 -10.56 -42.12
N LEU A 269 15.15 -10.44 -41.36
CA LEU A 269 13.71 -10.38 -41.76
C LEU A 269 12.97 -11.49 -42.57
N SER A 270 12.00 -12.11 -41.87
CA SER A 270 10.53 -12.08 -42.08
C SER A 270 9.81 -12.55 -43.38
N PRO A 271 8.62 -13.20 -43.28
CA PRO A 271 7.84 -13.73 -44.42
C PRO A 271 6.57 -12.93 -44.80
N SER A 272 5.96 -13.29 -45.93
CA SER A 272 4.62 -12.85 -46.41
C SER A 272 3.79 -14.03 -46.98
N LEU A 273 2.46 -13.92 -46.95
CA LEU A 273 1.48 -15.01 -47.22
C LEU A 273 1.02 -15.12 -48.70
N PRO A 274 0.54 -16.31 -49.13
CA PRO A 274 -0.40 -16.49 -50.25
C PRO A 274 -1.85 -16.78 -49.79
N ALA A 275 -2.80 -16.88 -50.75
CA ALA A 275 -4.25 -16.81 -50.53
C ALA A 275 -5.01 -18.18 -50.61
N SER A 276 -6.35 -18.14 -50.66
CA SER A 276 -7.26 -19.30 -50.53
C SER A 276 -8.31 -19.39 -51.66
N ALA A 277 -8.72 -20.62 -52.05
CA ALA A 277 -9.90 -20.89 -52.87
C ALA A 277 -10.46 -22.34 -52.70
N GLN A 278 -11.62 -22.47 -52.02
CA GLN A 278 -12.95 -22.98 -52.49
C GLN A 278 -13.09 -24.14 -53.55
N PRO A 279 -14.30 -24.73 -53.85
CA PRO A 279 -15.70 -24.37 -53.44
C PRO A 279 -16.74 -25.52 -53.14
N ARG A 280 -17.91 -25.12 -52.54
CA ARG A 280 -19.35 -25.54 -52.83
C ARG A 280 -19.82 -27.02 -52.71
N LEU A 281 -21.12 -27.40 -52.63
CA LEU A 281 -22.45 -26.78 -52.29
C LEU A 281 -23.04 -27.54 -51.05
N HIS A 282 -24.31 -27.92 -50.74
CA HIS A 282 -25.77 -27.70 -51.04
C HIS A 282 -26.55 -28.51 -49.93
N LEU A 283 -27.86 -28.47 -49.59
CA LEU A 283 -29.10 -27.63 -49.67
C LEU A 283 -30.00 -28.18 -48.47
N THR A 284 -31.32 -28.16 -48.19
CA THR A 284 -32.72 -27.75 -48.57
C THR A 284 -33.58 -28.14 -47.29
N SER A 285 -34.86 -27.90 -46.97
CA SER A 285 -35.96 -26.90 -47.11
C SER A 285 -37.24 -27.64 -46.59
N LEU A 286 -38.29 -27.14 -45.92
CA LEU A 286 -38.82 -25.85 -45.41
C LEU A 286 -39.77 -26.21 -44.19
N LEU A 287 -40.57 -25.39 -43.49
CA LEU A 287 -41.12 -24.01 -43.66
C LEU A 287 -40.78 -23.15 -42.39
N ALA A 288 -41.59 -22.39 -41.62
CA ALA A 288 -43.03 -22.06 -41.49
C ALA A 288 -43.21 -20.56 -41.09
N LEU A 289 -44.25 -20.14 -40.31
CA LEU A 289 -44.60 -18.70 -40.11
C LEU A 289 -44.99 -18.23 -38.69
N GLY A 290 -44.60 -16.98 -38.40
CA GLY A 290 -44.99 -16.10 -37.28
C GLY A 290 -44.15 -14.81 -37.31
N ASP A 291 -44.77 -13.63 -37.27
CA ASP A 291 -44.14 -12.37 -37.73
C ASP A 291 -43.24 -11.63 -36.73
N CYS A 292 -42.07 -11.17 -37.18
CA CYS A 292 -41.74 -9.73 -37.31
C CYS A 292 -40.31 -9.45 -37.84
N SER A 293 -40.18 -8.38 -38.63
CA SER A 293 -38.94 -7.62 -38.96
C SER A 293 -37.73 -8.32 -39.62
N LEU A 294 -37.66 -8.13 -40.95
CA LEU A 294 -36.47 -7.71 -41.72
C LEU A 294 -35.23 -8.62 -41.83
N SER A 295 -35.16 -9.26 -43.00
CA SER A 295 -34.01 -9.23 -43.94
C SER A 295 -32.86 -10.24 -43.79
N SER A 296 -32.52 -10.83 -44.94
CA SER A 296 -31.63 -11.98 -45.14
C SER A 296 -30.12 -11.73 -44.94
N PRO A 297 -29.31 -12.79 -44.67
CA PRO A 297 -27.87 -12.84 -44.96
C PRO A 297 -27.62 -12.86 -46.50
N ASP A 298 -26.41 -12.79 -47.05
CA ASP A 298 -25.19 -13.62 -46.88
C ASP A 298 -24.08 -13.02 -47.82
N PRO A 299 -22.80 -13.47 -47.92
CA PRO A 299 -22.00 -14.38 -47.06
C PRO A 299 -20.61 -13.86 -46.62
N ALA A 300 -20.17 -14.25 -45.42
CA ALA A 300 -18.80 -14.74 -45.17
C ALA A 300 -18.64 -15.39 -43.77
N SER A 301 -17.95 -16.52 -43.69
CA SER A 301 -17.46 -17.14 -42.43
C SER A 301 -18.49 -17.63 -41.39
N ALA A 302 -19.63 -18.18 -41.81
CA ALA A 302 -20.34 -19.14 -40.98
C ALA A 302 -19.53 -20.45 -40.85
N ARG A 303 -19.27 -20.92 -39.62
CA ARG A 303 -18.76 -22.28 -39.37
C ARG A 303 -19.95 -23.26 -39.35
N LEU A 304 -19.70 -24.57 -39.53
CA LEU A 304 -20.73 -25.61 -39.41
C LEU A 304 -20.81 -26.22 -37.98
N PRO A 305 -22.02 -26.64 -37.54
CA PRO A 305 -22.21 -27.46 -36.34
C PRO A 305 -21.44 -28.80 -36.41
N TRP A 306 -21.31 -29.51 -35.28
CA TRP A 306 -20.52 -30.74 -35.22
C TRP A 306 -21.03 -31.80 -34.25
N HIS A 307 -21.09 -33.04 -34.73
CA HIS A 307 -21.34 -34.22 -33.91
C HIS A 307 -20.08 -34.56 -33.08
N CYS A 308 -20.25 -34.80 -31.79
CA CYS A 308 -19.15 -35.22 -30.91
C CYS A 308 -18.74 -36.67 -31.18
N ALA A 309 -17.46 -36.92 -31.48
CA ALA A 309 -16.94 -38.24 -31.79
C ALA A 309 -17.01 -39.27 -30.63
N ALA A 310 -17.36 -38.84 -29.41
CA ALA A 310 -17.48 -39.69 -28.23
C ALA A 310 -18.94 -39.96 -27.77
N CYS A 311 -19.90 -39.10 -28.11
CA CYS A 311 -21.31 -39.23 -27.69
C CYS A 311 -22.34 -38.87 -28.78
N ALA A 312 -21.91 -38.69 -30.03
CA ALA A 312 -22.67 -38.27 -31.21
C ALA A 312 -23.39 -36.91 -31.15
N MET A 313 -23.56 -36.28 -29.98
CA MET A 313 -24.34 -35.04 -29.82
C MET A 313 -23.88 -33.92 -30.76
N LEU A 314 -24.83 -33.25 -31.42
CA LEU A 314 -24.65 -32.14 -32.36
C LEU A 314 -24.50 -30.81 -31.62
N ASN A 315 -23.33 -30.18 -31.73
CA ASN A 315 -22.98 -28.95 -31.03
C ASN A 315 -22.84 -27.78 -32.01
N GLU A 316 -23.12 -26.57 -31.54
CA GLU A 316 -23.07 -25.35 -32.34
C GLU A 316 -21.70 -25.05 -32.97
N PRO A 317 -21.63 -24.27 -34.07
CA PRO A 317 -20.39 -24.07 -34.83
C PRO A 317 -19.22 -23.48 -34.04
N TRP A 318 -19.55 -22.61 -33.08
CA TRP A 318 -18.61 -21.90 -32.21
C TRP A 318 -18.26 -22.70 -30.93
N ALA A 319 -19.00 -23.76 -30.62
CA ALA A 319 -18.71 -24.62 -29.47
C ALA A 319 -17.41 -25.40 -29.72
N VAL A 320 -16.43 -25.25 -28.81
CA VAL A 320 -15.14 -25.95 -28.86
C VAL A 320 -15.20 -27.27 -28.10
N LEU A 321 -15.99 -27.32 -27.02
CA LEU A 321 -16.30 -28.51 -26.23
C LEU A 321 -17.74 -28.99 -26.55
N CYS A 322 -18.01 -30.27 -26.36
CA CYS A 322 -19.33 -30.84 -26.56
C CYS A 322 -20.26 -30.51 -25.39
N VAL A 323 -21.42 -29.90 -25.66
CA VAL A 323 -22.40 -29.43 -24.66
C VAL A 323 -22.96 -30.53 -23.75
N ALA A 324 -22.79 -31.80 -24.14
CA ALA A 324 -23.30 -32.96 -23.40
C ALA A 324 -22.21 -33.82 -22.72
N CYS A 325 -20.91 -33.52 -22.91
CA CYS A 325 -19.83 -34.30 -22.27
C CYS A 325 -18.49 -33.57 -22.10
N ASP A 326 -18.44 -32.26 -22.36
CA ASP A 326 -17.27 -31.35 -22.29
C ASP A 326 -16.01 -31.79 -23.07
N ARG A 327 -16.09 -32.83 -23.90
CA ARG A 327 -14.96 -33.29 -24.74
C ARG A 327 -14.74 -32.35 -25.94
N PRO A 328 -13.48 -32.03 -26.30
CA PRO A 328 -13.18 -31.10 -27.38
C PRO A 328 -13.47 -31.65 -28.78
N ARG A 329 -13.85 -30.75 -29.70
CA ARG A 329 -14.08 -31.02 -31.13
C ARG A 329 -12.87 -31.74 -31.75
N GLY A 330 -13.09 -32.95 -32.27
CA GLY A 330 -12.07 -33.75 -32.96
C GLY A 330 -11.32 -34.78 -32.10
N CYS A 331 -11.63 -34.92 -30.81
CA CYS A 331 -11.06 -35.97 -29.95
C CYS A 331 -11.44 -37.38 -30.46
N LYS A 332 -10.48 -38.11 -31.06
CA LYS A 332 -10.68 -39.49 -31.54
C LYS A 332 -10.55 -40.48 -30.38
N VAL A 333 -11.49 -41.43 -30.32
CA VAL A 333 -11.50 -42.52 -29.32
C VAL A 333 -10.63 -43.67 -29.79
N LEU A 334 -9.71 -44.13 -28.94
CA LEU A 334 -9.22 -45.52 -28.97
C LEU A 334 -10.26 -46.39 -28.25
N GLY A 335 -10.70 -47.46 -28.91
CA GLY A 335 -11.76 -48.35 -28.39
C GLY A 335 -11.33 -49.11 -27.13
N PRO A 336 -12.26 -49.46 -26.23
CA PRO A 336 -11.94 -50.06 -24.94
C PRO A 336 -11.85 -51.59 -24.98
N GLY A 337 -10.93 -52.15 -24.17
CA GLY A 337 -11.05 -53.49 -23.58
C GLY A 337 -10.12 -54.58 -24.11
N ILE A 338 -9.21 -55.06 -23.25
CA ILE A 338 -9.17 -56.43 -22.68
C ILE A 338 -8.08 -56.47 -21.59
N GLU A 339 -8.15 -57.46 -20.70
CA GLU A 339 -7.39 -57.55 -19.43
C GLU A 339 -5.97 -58.13 -19.60
N GLY A 340 -5.17 -58.13 -18.51
CA GLY A 340 -3.76 -58.59 -18.47
C GLY A 340 -3.57 -60.13 -18.41
N PRO A 341 -2.42 -60.68 -17.92
CA PRO A 341 -1.43 -60.06 -17.01
C PRO A 341 0.08 -60.39 -17.26
N GLN A 342 0.97 -59.82 -16.42
CA GLN A 342 2.34 -60.25 -16.03
C GLN A 342 3.40 -60.65 -17.11
N GLY A 343 4.58 -59.99 -17.09
CA GLY A 343 5.77 -60.46 -17.82
C GLY A 343 7.00 -59.54 -17.68
N THR A 344 8.07 -60.04 -17.06
CA THR A 344 9.33 -59.37 -16.68
C THR A 344 10.18 -58.73 -17.80
N GLY A 345 10.71 -57.52 -17.53
CA GLY A 345 12.12 -57.17 -17.78
C GLY A 345 12.52 -56.51 -19.12
N GLY A 346 13.18 -55.34 -19.03
CA GLY A 346 13.83 -54.64 -20.15
C GLY A 346 14.30 -53.25 -19.72
N LEU A 347 15.39 -52.72 -20.31
CA LEU A 347 15.88 -51.37 -20.03
C LEU A 347 15.34 -50.34 -21.04
N GLU A 348 15.17 -49.12 -20.53
CA GLU A 348 15.12 -47.83 -21.22
C GLU A 348 16.19 -47.69 -22.34
N PRO A 349 15.94 -46.92 -23.43
CA PRO A 349 15.68 -45.48 -23.31
C PRO A 349 14.57 -44.86 -24.19
N GLU A 350 13.67 -44.11 -23.56
CA GLU A 350 12.92 -43.02 -24.19
C GLU A 350 13.87 -41.87 -24.58
N LEU A 351 13.82 -41.45 -25.85
CA LEU A 351 14.35 -40.17 -26.32
C LEU A 351 13.55 -39.69 -27.55
N ALA A 352 13.32 -38.38 -27.64
CA ALA A 352 12.62 -37.66 -28.73
C ALA A 352 11.07 -37.60 -28.74
N ARG A 353 10.48 -37.09 -27.66
CA ARG A 353 9.36 -36.12 -27.72
C ARG A 353 9.67 -35.01 -26.69
N GLY A 354 9.68 -33.72 -26.99
CA GLY A 354 9.13 -32.98 -28.13
C GLY A 354 8.33 -31.76 -27.62
N GLN A 355 9.04 -30.68 -27.27
CA GLN A 355 8.48 -29.46 -26.67
C GLN A 355 7.48 -28.72 -27.58
N TRP A 356 6.68 -27.82 -27.03
CA TRP A 356 5.71 -27.01 -27.79
C TRP A 356 5.54 -25.59 -27.26
N ALA A 357 5.57 -24.59 -28.15
CA ALA A 357 5.38 -23.18 -27.83
C ALA A 357 3.89 -22.80 -27.64
N CYS A 358 3.57 -22.01 -26.61
CA CYS A 358 2.23 -21.39 -26.48
C CYS A 358 2.01 -20.37 -27.59
N GLN A 359 0.99 -20.56 -28.44
CA GLN A 359 0.64 -19.63 -29.54
C GLN A 359 0.12 -18.25 -29.08
N SER A 360 0.29 -17.88 -27.80
CA SER A 360 -0.10 -16.57 -27.25
C SER A 360 0.94 -15.90 -26.37
N CYS A 361 1.97 -16.62 -25.88
CA CYS A 361 3.12 -16.04 -25.19
C CYS A 361 4.48 -16.57 -25.70
N THR A 362 4.48 -17.45 -26.70
CA THR A 362 5.64 -18.15 -27.30
C THR A 362 6.47 -19.04 -26.38
N PHE A 363 6.23 -19.07 -25.06
CA PHE A 363 6.95 -19.94 -24.12
C PHE A 363 6.84 -21.43 -24.47
N GLU A 364 7.97 -22.13 -24.46
CA GLU A 364 8.08 -23.56 -24.76
C GLU A 364 7.78 -24.45 -23.55
N ASN A 365 6.92 -25.43 -23.77
CA ASN A 365 6.38 -26.30 -22.74
C ASN A 365 6.79 -27.75 -23.03
N GLU A 366 6.86 -28.56 -21.97
CA GLU A 366 7.22 -29.97 -22.10
C GLU A 366 6.22 -30.77 -22.94
N ALA A 367 6.70 -31.86 -23.53
CA ALA A 367 5.94 -32.69 -24.46
C ALA A 367 4.64 -33.28 -23.87
N ALA A 368 4.60 -33.47 -22.54
CA ALA A 368 3.43 -33.96 -21.81
C ALA A 368 2.45 -32.85 -21.40
N ALA A 369 2.86 -31.58 -21.41
CA ALA A 369 2.01 -30.47 -20.96
C ALA A 369 0.83 -30.26 -21.92
N VAL A 370 -0.37 -30.09 -21.35
CA VAL A 370 -1.62 -29.80 -22.08
C VAL A 370 -2.03 -28.32 -22.01
N LEU A 371 -1.63 -27.65 -20.93
CA LEU A 371 -1.66 -26.19 -20.74
C LEU A 371 -0.23 -25.67 -20.72
N CYS A 372 -0.02 -24.40 -21.05
CA CYS A 372 1.31 -23.78 -20.99
C CYS A 372 1.64 -23.18 -19.61
N ALA A 373 2.86 -23.37 -19.14
CA ALA A 373 3.30 -22.91 -17.81
C ALA A 373 3.38 -21.37 -17.64
N MET A 374 3.42 -20.60 -18.73
CA MET A 374 3.47 -19.12 -18.69
C MET A 374 2.18 -18.42 -19.14
N CYS A 375 1.31 -19.07 -19.92
CA CYS A 375 0.06 -18.47 -20.42
C CYS A 375 -1.21 -19.20 -19.96
N GLU A 376 -1.08 -20.38 -19.32
CA GLU A 376 -2.14 -21.32 -18.92
C GLU A 376 -3.08 -21.77 -20.06
N ARG A 377 -2.82 -21.40 -21.32
CA ARG A 377 -3.68 -21.75 -22.47
C ARG A 377 -3.44 -23.18 -22.97
N PRO A 378 -4.49 -23.86 -23.48
CA PRO A 378 -4.39 -25.20 -24.02
C PRO A 378 -3.68 -25.27 -25.38
N ARG A 379 -3.07 -26.42 -25.65
CA ARG A 379 -2.13 -26.69 -26.77
C ARG A 379 -2.69 -26.65 -28.20
N LEU A 380 -4.00 -26.66 -28.42
CA LEU A 380 -4.59 -27.03 -29.71
C LEU A 380 -5.05 -25.86 -30.60
N ALA A 381 -4.21 -25.50 -31.56
CA ALA A 381 -4.63 -24.96 -32.86
C ALA A 381 -3.60 -25.35 -33.95
N GLN A 382 -4.05 -25.66 -35.17
CA GLN A 382 -3.21 -25.99 -36.32
C GLN A 382 -3.44 -25.00 -37.48
N PRO A 383 -2.42 -24.76 -38.34
CA PRO A 383 -2.53 -23.84 -39.47
C PRO A 383 -3.27 -24.47 -40.67
N PRO A 384 -3.88 -23.65 -41.55
CA PRO A 384 -4.32 -24.09 -42.86
C PRO A 384 -3.14 -24.23 -43.82
N SER A 385 -3.23 -25.18 -44.76
CA SER A 385 -2.26 -25.40 -45.84
C SER A 385 -2.96 -25.60 -47.19
N LEU A 386 -2.28 -25.23 -48.28
CA LEU A 386 -2.67 -25.54 -49.66
C LEU A 386 -1.42 -25.95 -50.45
N GLY A 387 -1.58 -26.89 -51.37
CA GLY A 387 -0.58 -27.28 -52.37
C GLY A 387 -0.49 -26.29 -53.54
N VAL A 388 0.12 -26.62 -54.69
CA VAL A 388 0.27 -27.97 -55.29
C VAL A 388 1.59 -28.08 -56.07
N ASP A 389 2.21 -29.26 -55.94
CA ASP A 389 3.14 -30.04 -56.79
C ASP A 389 3.90 -29.41 -57.98
N PHE A 390 5.15 -29.87 -58.17
CA PHE A 390 5.49 -30.77 -59.30
C PHE A 390 6.78 -31.57 -59.04
N HIS A 391 6.96 -32.67 -59.78
CA HIS A 391 8.09 -33.62 -59.73
C HIS A 391 9.35 -33.09 -60.46
N ASP A 392 10.55 -33.70 -60.49
CA ASP A 392 10.99 -35.05 -60.08
C ASP A 392 12.53 -35.11 -59.79
N ALA A 393 12.99 -36.25 -59.27
CA ALA A 393 14.32 -36.91 -59.39
C ALA A 393 15.65 -36.10 -59.47
N GLY A 394 16.69 -36.55 -58.72
CA GLY A 394 18.09 -36.15 -58.99
C GLY A 394 19.09 -36.40 -57.86
N SER A 395 19.55 -37.64 -57.65
CA SER A 395 20.43 -38.02 -56.53
C SER A 395 21.93 -37.72 -56.75
N CYS A 396 22.62 -37.44 -55.63
CA CYS A 396 24.06 -37.69 -55.37
C CYS A 396 25.14 -36.85 -56.10
N LEU A 397 25.99 -36.14 -55.34
CA LEU A 397 27.40 -36.54 -55.09
C LEU A 397 28.21 -35.50 -54.25
N GLN A 398 29.15 -35.98 -53.44
CA GLN A 398 30.35 -35.25 -52.95
C GLN A 398 31.54 -35.52 -53.94
N PRO A 399 32.80 -35.00 -53.80
CA PRO A 399 33.39 -34.23 -52.70
C PRO A 399 34.46 -33.12 -53.03
N LEU A 400 34.83 -32.35 -51.99
CA LEU A 400 36.19 -31.86 -51.59
C LEU A 400 37.16 -31.07 -52.53
N LYS A 401 37.75 -30.01 -51.93
CA LYS A 401 38.99 -29.25 -52.31
C LYS A 401 38.89 -28.43 -53.61
N GLY A 402 39.62 -27.34 -53.87
CA GLY A 402 40.73 -26.55 -53.27
C GLY A 402 41.24 -25.61 -54.40
N ASP A 403 42.01 -24.52 -54.26
CA ASP A 403 42.74 -23.90 -53.14
C ASP A 403 43.05 -22.41 -53.47
N THR A 404 43.54 -21.64 -52.49
CA THR A 404 44.39 -20.41 -52.60
C THR A 404 43.94 -19.08 -53.29
N LEU A 405 43.86 -18.03 -52.45
CA LEU A 405 44.55 -16.71 -52.52
C LEU A 405 44.07 -15.49 -53.38
N HIS A 406 43.84 -14.39 -52.64
CA HIS A 406 44.15 -12.95 -52.89
C HIS A 406 43.40 -12.05 -53.90
N SER A 407 42.58 -11.15 -53.32
CA SER A 407 42.77 -9.67 -53.33
C SER A 407 42.62 -8.85 -54.62
N SER A 408 41.50 -8.14 -54.76
CA SER A 408 41.41 -6.68 -54.48
C SER A 408 40.03 -6.12 -54.91
N ALA A 409 39.66 -4.93 -54.45
CA ALA A 409 38.35 -4.32 -54.72
C ALA A 409 38.47 -2.96 -55.41
N GLN A 410 37.53 -2.66 -56.31
CA GLN A 410 37.23 -1.32 -56.80
C GLN A 410 35.72 -1.07 -56.68
N THR A 411 35.34 -0.20 -55.75
CA THR A 411 33.94 0.22 -55.56
C THR A 411 33.62 1.35 -56.53
N GLN A 412 32.66 1.13 -57.42
CA GLN A 412 32.19 2.14 -58.38
C GLN A 412 31.41 3.26 -57.67
N VAL A 413 31.47 4.48 -58.21
CA VAL A 413 30.99 5.72 -57.54
C VAL A 413 30.15 6.54 -58.52
N TRP A 414 29.05 7.15 -58.07
CA TRP A 414 28.13 7.93 -58.92
C TRP A 414 27.55 9.16 -58.21
N TYR A 415 27.35 10.24 -58.96
CA TYR A 415 26.83 11.51 -58.43
C TYR A 415 25.31 11.60 -58.61
N CYS A 416 24.58 12.01 -57.57
CA CYS A 416 23.12 12.15 -57.62
C CYS A 416 22.71 13.39 -58.44
N THR A 417 21.85 13.20 -59.44
CA THR A 417 21.35 14.30 -60.29
C THR A 417 20.44 15.29 -59.57
N HIS A 418 19.91 14.93 -58.40
CA HIS A 418 18.98 15.77 -57.62
C HIS A 418 19.64 16.59 -56.50
N CYS A 419 20.78 16.16 -55.96
CA CYS A 419 21.45 16.84 -54.84
C CYS A 419 22.99 16.84 -54.94
N THR A 420 23.54 16.51 -56.12
CA THR A 420 24.98 16.44 -56.48
C THR A 420 25.88 15.58 -55.58
N PHE A 421 25.34 14.96 -54.53
CA PHE A 421 26.08 14.12 -53.59
C PHE A 421 26.70 12.89 -54.27
N CYS A 422 27.92 12.54 -53.84
CA CYS A 422 28.74 11.46 -54.38
C CYS A 422 28.45 10.15 -53.61
N ASN A 423 27.86 9.16 -54.27
CA ASN A 423 27.44 7.89 -53.68
C ASN A 423 28.40 6.77 -54.09
N SER A 424 28.85 5.97 -53.12
CA SER A 424 29.77 4.84 -53.34
C SER A 424 29.02 3.51 -53.29
N GLY A 425 29.15 2.69 -54.33
CA GLY A 425 28.54 1.37 -54.43
C GLY A 425 27.33 1.28 -55.39
N PRO A 426 26.85 0.06 -55.70
CA PRO A 426 25.92 -0.23 -56.80
C PRO A 426 24.43 0.05 -56.49
N GLY A 427 24.15 0.91 -55.50
CA GLY A 427 22.77 1.30 -55.13
C GLY A 427 22.28 2.50 -55.95
N TRP A 428 21.04 2.47 -56.41
CA TRP A 428 20.43 3.48 -57.32
C TRP A 428 19.66 4.60 -56.59
N VAL A 429 19.72 4.60 -55.25
CA VAL A 429 19.08 5.56 -54.35
C VAL A 429 20.18 6.36 -53.66
N CYS A 430 20.09 7.68 -53.69
CA CYS A 430 21.12 8.52 -53.06
C CYS A 430 20.96 8.52 -51.54
N ALA A 431 22.05 8.23 -50.82
CA ALA A 431 22.06 8.06 -49.36
C ALA A 431 21.68 9.31 -48.54
N VAL A 432 21.65 10.49 -49.18
CA VAL A 432 21.32 11.77 -48.52
C VAL A 432 19.88 12.21 -48.78
N CYS A 433 19.37 12.04 -50.01
CA CYS A 433 18.03 12.53 -50.38
C CYS A 433 16.96 11.44 -50.55
N ASN A 434 17.34 10.16 -50.49
CA ASN A 434 16.48 8.98 -50.66
C ASN A 434 15.60 8.96 -51.92
N ARG A 435 15.94 9.77 -52.95
CA ARG A 435 15.31 9.71 -54.26
C ARG A 435 16.08 8.78 -55.19
N THR A 436 15.35 7.89 -55.86
CA THR A 436 15.89 7.02 -56.91
C THR A 436 16.20 7.86 -58.15
N SER A 437 17.45 7.84 -58.60
CA SER A 437 17.82 8.34 -59.92
C SER A 437 17.84 7.15 -60.88
N ASN A 438 17.33 7.29 -62.09
CA ASN A 438 17.23 6.18 -63.06
C ASN A 438 18.23 6.40 -64.22
N PRO A 439 19.43 5.79 -64.22
CA PRO A 439 20.46 6.07 -65.20
C PRO A 439 20.25 5.24 -66.47
N VAL A 440 20.19 5.90 -67.62
CA VAL A 440 20.34 5.24 -68.93
C VAL A 440 21.78 4.72 -69.02
N PRO A 441 22.01 3.42 -69.28
CA PRO A 441 23.37 2.89 -69.41
C PRO A 441 24.05 3.42 -70.68
N VAL A 442 25.13 4.19 -70.53
CA VAL A 442 26.07 4.46 -71.62
C VAL A 442 27.03 3.27 -71.71
N GLN A 443 27.14 2.69 -72.91
CA GLN A 443 27.98 1.51 -73.14
C GLN A 443 29.47 1.87 -73.08
N HIS A 444 30.26 1.09 -72.35
CA HIS A 444 31.72 1.14 -72.40
C HIS A 444 32.27 0.10 -73.38
N VAL A 445 33.00 0.58 -74.38
CA VAL A 445 34.00 -0.17 -75.17
C VAL A 445 35.14 0.82 -75.51
N PRO A 446 36.40 0.36 -75.68
CA PRO A 446 37.29 0.25 -74.53
C PRO A 446 38.46 1.24 -74.61
N LEU A 447 39.21 1.37 -73.51
CA LEU A 447 40.45 2.14 -73.49
C LEU A 447 41.55 1.42 -74.30
N LEU A 448 42.35 2.19 -75.04
CA LEU A 448 43.71 1.82 -75.41
C LEU A 448 44.65 2.99 -75.11
N ASP A 449 45.87 2.65 -74.73
CA ASP A 449 46.75 3.49 -73.92
C ASP A 449 47.71 4.41 -74.69
N ALA A 450 48.36 5.25 -73.88
CA ALA A 450 49.66 5.85 -74.09
C ALA A 450 49.78 7.08 -75.03
N SER A 451 50.35 8.13 -74.45
CA SER A 451 50.94 9.27 -75.14
C SER A 451 52.19 8.87 -75.94
N SER A 452 52.29 9.33 -77.20
CA SER A 452 53.50 9.99 -77.74
C SER A 452 53.37 10.37 -79.23
N LEU A 453 54.17 11.39 -79.60
CA LEU A 453 54.70 11.68 -80.93
C LEU A 453 53.76 12.17 -82.07
N GLU A 454 54.34 13.11 -82.82
CA GLU A 454 54.11 13.51 -84.22
C GLU A 454 52.68 13.94 -84.68
N LYS A 455 52.48 15.18 -85.18
CA LYS A 455 53.01 15.83 -86.41
C LYS A 455 52.40 15.23 -87.68
N GLU A 456 51.30 15.83 -88.16
CA GLU A 456 51.31 16.54 -89.45
C GLU A 456 50.12 17.51 -89.63
N LEU A 457 50.10 18.23 -90.76
CA LEU A 457 49.24 19.38 -91.03
C LEU A 457 48.54 19.21 -92.39
N PRO A 458 47.25 19.55 -92.52
CA PRO A 458 46.70 19.96 -93.83
C PRO A 458 46.61 21.49 -93.97
N LYS A 459 47.28 22.01 -94.99
CA LYS A 459 47.08 23.33 -95.63
C LYS A 459 46.09 23.19 -96.80
N PRO A 460 45.70 24.26 -97.53
CA PRO A 460 45.77 25.71 -97.25
C PRO A 460 44.44 26.48 -97.51
N GLY A 461 44.37 27.71 -97.00
CA GLY A 461 43.38 28.73 -97.38
C GLY A 461 43.77 30.06 -96.71
N PRO A 462 44.27 31.09 -97.44
CA PRO A 462 45.23 32.01 -96.82
C PRO A 462 44.70 33.43 -96.52
N SER A 463 45.45 34.14 -95.64
CA SER A 463 45.78 35.60 -95.65
C SER A 463 44.74 36.63 -96.15
N GLN A 464 44.45 37.76 -95.51
CA GLN A 464 45.01 38.57 -94.39
C GLN A 464 43.81 39.35 -93.77
N GLY A 465 43.85 40.06 -92.64
CA GLY A 465 44.95 40.58 -91.80
C GLY A 465 44.82 42.11 -91.66
N LEU A 466 45.04 42.67 -90.45
CA LEU A 466 44.82 44.09 -90.07
C LEU A 466 43.33 44.52 -90.01
N SER A 467 42.88 45.54 -89.25
CA SER A 467 43.37 46.11 -87.98
C SER A 467 42.36 47.11 -87.39
N ALA A 468 42.25 47.15 -86.05
CA ALA A 468 41.85 48.30 -85.21
C ALA A 468 40.38 48.79 -85.12
N SER A 469 40.05 49.31 -83.92
CA SER A 469 39.14 50.45 -83.63
C SER A 469 37.60 50.34 -83.68
N LEU A 470 37.04 49.71 -82.63
CA LEU A 470 35.88 50.22 -81.84
C LEU A 470 34.54 50.46 -82.63
N PRO A 471 33.50 51.19 -82.15
CA PRO A 471 32.26 50.49 -81.77
C PRO A 471 30.95 51.07 -82.36
N SER A 472 29.84 50.31 -82.30
CA SER A 472 28.52 50.75 -81.77
C SER A 472 27.34 49.83 -82.16
N SER A 473 26.41 49.64 -81.20
CA SER A 473 24.96 49.47 -81.38
C SER A 473 24.40 48.56 -82.50
N CYS A 474 24.01 47.34 -82.10
CA CYS A 474 22.65 46.86 -82.37
C CYS A 474 22.20 45.95 -81.21
N GLY A 475 20.95 46.09 -80.76
CA GLY A 475 20.40 45.33 -79.62
C GLY A 475 19.63 44.09 -80.08
N ASP A 476 20.01 42.91 -79.58
CA ASP A 476 19.32 41.66 -79.90
C ASP A 476 17.93 41.57 -79.20
N PRO A 477 16.82 41.44 -79.95
CA PRO A 477 15.49 41.28 -79.37
C PRO A 477 15.32 39.96 -78.61
N GLY A 478 16.11 38.92 -78.93
CA GLY A 478 16.16 37.67 -78.15
C GLY A 478 16.64 37.92 -76.73
N LYS A 479 17.76 38.64 -76.58
CA LYS A 479 18.24 39.12 -75.29
C LYS A 479 17.22 40.02 -74.58
N GLN A 480 16.60 40.97 -75.27
CA GLN A 480 15.61 41.87 -74.65
C GLN A 480 14.38 41.11 -74.10
N ARG A 481 13.93 40.05 -74.79
CA ARG A 481 12.90 39.14 -74.26
C ARG A 481 13.39 38.34 -73.05
N GLN A 482 14.63 37.87 -73.06
CA GLN A 482 15.21 37.14 -71.92
C GLN A 482 15.35 38.01 -70.67
N ASP A 483 15.83 39.24 -70.83
CA ASP A 483 16.01 40.18 -69.72
C ASP A 483 14.66 40.68 -69.19
N LYS A 484 13.63 40.85 -70.05
CA LYS A 484 12.25 41.07 -69.59
C LYS A 484 11.71 39.89 -68.76
N MET A 485 11.84 38.65 -69.23
CA MET A 485 11.37 37.48 -68.47
C MET A 485 12.12 37.29 -67.14
N ARG A 486 13.41 37.68 -67.07
CA ARG A 486 14.18 37.73 -65.82
C ARG A 486 13.61 38.74 -64.84
N GLU A 487 13.29 39.94 -65.30
CA GLU A 487 12.68 40.98 -64.45
C GLU A 487 11.31 40.52 -63.93
N GLU A 488 10.43 40.03 -64.81
CA GLU A 488 9.12 39.49 -64.43
C GLU A 488 9.24 38.32 -63.41
N SER A 489 10.25 37.46 -63.57
CA SER A 489 10.54 36.38 -62.62
C SER A 489 11.10 36.90 -61.29
N LEU A 490 11.93 37.94 -61.30
CA LEU A 490 12.49 38.55 -60.09
C LEU A 490 11.41 39.26 -59.28
N GLN A 491 10.52 40.00 -59.95
CA GLN A 491 9.34 40.63 -59.35
C GLN A 491 8.41 39.59 -58.70
N LEU A 492 8.18 38.45 -59.35
CA LEU A 492 7.43 37.33 -58.76
C LEU A 492 8.12 36.77 -57.51
N VAL A 493 9.44 36.56 -57.54
CA VAL A 493 10.22 36.06 -56.38
C VAL A 493 10.21 37.06 -55.21
N ILE A 494 10.21 38.37 -55.48
CA ILE A 494 10.06 39.41 -54.45
C ILE A 494 8.69 39.29 -53.77
N LYS A 495 7.60 39.26 -54.55
CA LYS A 495 6.22 39.14 -54.02
C LYS A 495 5.97 37.83 -53.28
N ILE A 496 6.61 36.73 -53.69
CA ILE A 496 6.57 35.45 -52.97
C ILE A 496 7.28 35.58 -51.61
N ARG A 497 8.48 36.17 -51.56
CA ARG A 497 9.22 36.36 -50.29
C ARG A 497 8.53 37.30 -49.32
N GLU A 498 7.92 38.38 -49.82
CA GLU A 498 7.03 39.24 -49.04
C GLU A 498 5.86 38.42 -48.47
N GLY A 499 5.27 37.54 -49.31
CA GLY A 499 4.26 36.56 -48.93
C GLY A 499 4.69 35.62 -47.80
N GLU A 500 5.86 34.98 -47.95
CA GLU A 500 6.43 34.05 -46.98
C GLU A 500 6.71 34.72 -45.63
N VAL A 501 7.24 35.95 -45.63
CA VAL A 501 7.44 36.76 -44.40
C VAL A 501 6.12 37.11 -43.72
N ALA A 502 5.04 37.27 -44.49
CA ALA A 502 3.68 37.46 -43.97
C ALA A 502 2.91 36.14 -43.69
N GLY A 503 3.54 34.97 -43.85
CA GLY A 503 2.93 33.66 -43.59
C GLY A 503 2.00 33.11 -44.69
N ALA A 504 1.97 33.73 -45.87
CA ALA A 504 1.29 33.19 -47.05
C ALA A 504 2.20 32.20 -47.81
N CYS A 505 1.64 31.10 -48.33
CA CYS A 505 2.42 30.14 -49.10
C CYS A 505 2.65 30.62 -50.55
N PRO A 506 3.75 30.21 -51.22
CA PRO A 506 4.08 30.63 -52.58
C PRO A 506 2.96 30.34 -53.59
N GLU A 507 2.25 29.22 -53.43
CA GLU A 507 1.15 28.80 -54.30
C GLU A 507 -0.05 29.75 -54.19
N ALA A 508 -0.30 30.32 -53.00
CA ALA A 508 -1.37 31.30 -52.80
C ALA A 508 -1.01 32.65 -53.45
N ILE A 509 0.24 33.10 -53.30
CA ILE A 509 0.73 34.32 -53.96
C ILE A 509 0.65 34.16 -55.48
N PHE A 510 1.13 33.03 -56.02
CA PHE A 510 1.07 32.73 -57.45
C PHE A 510 -0.38 32.67 -57.98
N SER A 511 -1.26 31.95 -57.28
CA SER A 511 -2.67 31.82 -57.66
C SER A 511 -3.42 33.16 -57.61
N ALA A 512 -3.12 34.03 -56.63
CA ALA A 512 -3.70 35.36 -56.54
C ALA A 512 -3.27 36.25 -57.71
N LEU A 513 -1.99 36.24 -58.07
CA LEU A 513 -1.47 36.96 -59.24
C LEU A 513 -2.11 36.43 -60.54
N GLN A 514 -2.21 35.12 -60.69
CA GLN A 514 -2.75 34.46 -61.89
C GLN A 514 -4.27 34.67 -62.06
N TYR A 515 -5.05 34.72 -60.98
CA TYR A 515 -6.50 34.94 -61.02
C TYR A 515 -6.89 36.41 -61.17
N SER A 516 -6.25 37.31 -60.41
CA SER A 516 -6.69 38.72 -60.30
C SER A 516 -5.86 39.72 -61.09
N GLY A 517 -4.65 39.35 -61.53
CA GLY A 517 -3.68 40.30 -62.12
C GLY A 517 -3.19 41.39 -61.16
N THR A 518 -3.48 41.30 -59.86
CA THR A 518 -3.16 42.34 -58.87
C THR A 518 -1.67 42.60 -58.74
N GLU A 519 -1.28 43.85 -58.52
CA GLU A 519 0.11 44.15 -58.16
C GLU A 519 0.41 43.85 -56.69
N VAL A 520 -0.61 43.76 -55.83
CA VAL A 520 -0.50 43.60 -54.36
C VAL A 520 -1.17 42.29 -53.86
N PRO A 521 -0.59 41.10 -54.16
CA PRO A 521 -1.25 39.81 -53.91
C PRO A 521 -1.55 39.54 -52.43
N LEU A 522 -0.70 40.02 -51.51
CA LEU A 522 -0.93 39.84 -50.07
C LEU A 522 -2.18 40.55 -49.54
N GLN A 523 -2.50 41.73 -50.06
CA GLN A 523 -3.72 42.43 -49.64
C GLN A 523 -4.96 41.72 -50.20
N TRP A 524 -4.89 41.34 -51.49
CA TRP A 524 -5.95 40.61 -52.18
C TRP A 524 -6.25 39.24 -51.54
N LEU A 525 -5.22 38.51 -51.08
CA LEU A 525 -5.36 37.25 -50.35
C LEU A 525 -6.08 37.38 -49.00
N HIS A 526 -6.15 38.58 -48.43
CA HIS A 526 -6.83 38.86 -47.16
C HIS A 526 -8.23 39.47 -47.35
N SER A 527 -8.46 40.29 -48.40
CA SER A 527 -9.77 40.93 -48.62
C SER A 527 -10.67 40.16 -49.59
N GLU A 528 -10.16 39.77 -50.76
CA GLU A 528 -11.01 39.25 -51.86
C GLU A 528 -11.09 37.71 -51.88
N LEU A 529 -9.99 37.03 -51.53
CA LEU A 529 -9.94 35.57 -51.57
C LEU A 529 -11.10 34.89 -50.82
N PRO A 530 -11.53 35.31 -49.60
CA PRO A 530 -12.65 34.65 -48.90
C PRO A 530 -13.91 34.53 -49.78
N TYR A 531 -14.31 35.61 -50.45
CA TYR A 531 -15.48 35.64 -51.34
C TYR A 531 -15.29 34.76 -52.58
N VAL A 532 -14.07 34.70 -53.13
CA VAL A 532 -13.75 33.78 -54.25
C VAL A 532 -13.88 32.32 -53.82
N LEU A 533 -13.47 31.99 -52.59
CA LEU A 533 -13.57 30.62 -52.07
C LEU A 533 -15.00 30.22 -51.70
N GLU A 534 -15.80 31.16 -51.18
CA GLU A 534 -17.24 30.97 -51.00
C GLU A 534 -17.94 30.73 -52.34
N MET A 535 -17.61 31.53 -53.37
CA MET A 535 -18.12 31.34 -54.74
C MET A 535 -17.71 29.99 -55.35
N VAL A 536 -16.46 29.54 -55.17
CA VAL A 536 -16.02 28.18 -55.61
C VAL A 536 -16.78 27.09 -54.86
N ALA A 537 -17.02 27.24 -53.55
CA ALA A 537 -17.78 26.27 -52.76
C ALA A 537 -19.26 26.22 -53.17
N GLU A 538 -19.89 27.37 -53.46
CA GLU A 538 -21.27 27.43 -53.91
C GLU A 538 -21.43 26.84 -55.32
N LEU A 539 -20.59 27.23 -56.28
CA LEU A 539 -20.61 26.71 -57.65
C LEU A 539 -20.36 25.19 -57.69
N ALA A 540 -19.48 24.66 -56.83
CA ALA A 540 -19.29 23.21 -56.66
C ALA A 540 -20.55 22.51 -56.13
N GLY A 541 -21.24 23.13 -55.16
CA GLY A 541 -22.53 22.66 -54.64
C GLY A 541 -23.65 22.68 -55.68
N GLN A 542 -23.68 23.70 -56.55
CA GLN A 542 -24.61 23.80 -57.68
C GLN A 542 -24.31 22.77 -58.79
N GLN A 543 -23.02 22.43 -59.02
CA GLN A 543 -22.60 21.50 -60.08
C GLN A 543 -22.92 20.03 -59.75
N ASP A 544 -22.82 19.59 -58.49
CA ASP A 544 -23.31 18.27 -58.05
C ASP A 544 -23.97 18.32 -56.65
N PRO A 545 -25.29 18.65 -56.59
CA PRO A 545 -26.02 18.75 -55.32
C PRO A 545 -26.03 17.47 -54.47
N LYS A 546 -25.66 16.30 -55.03
CA LYS A 546 -25.60 15.03 -54.30
C LYS A 546 -24.40 14.91 -53.35
N LEU A 547 -23.44 15.84 -53.44
CA LEU A 547 -22.25 15.87 -52.58
C LEU A 547 -22.39 16.79 -51.35
N GLY A 548 -23.55 17.45 -51.22
CA GLY A 548 -23.88 18.35 -50.13
C GLY A 548 -23.15 19.69 -50.19
N ALA A 549 -23.14 20.41 -49.06
CA ALA A 549 -22.37 21.65 -48.94
C ALA A 549 -20.86 21.37 -48.96
N PHE A 550 -20.12 22.24 -49.64
CA PHE A 550 -18.65 22.23 -49.71
C PHE A 550 -18.06 23.22 -48.71
N SER A 551 -16.97 22.85 -48.05
CA SER A 551 -16.29 23.76 -47.12
C SER A 551 -15.37 24.74 -47.86
N CYS A 552 -15.21 25.96 -47.34
CA CYS A 552 -14.28 26.94 -47.90
C CYS A 552 -12.82 26.44 -47.88
N GLN A 553 -12.49 25.46 -47.03
CA GLN A 553 -11.19 24.79 -46.98
C GLN A 553 -10.98 23.81 -48.15
N GLU A 554 -12.03 23.12 -48.59
CA GLU A 554 -12.00 22.30 -49.81
C GLU A 554 -11.88 23.16 -51.06
N ALA A 555 -12.68 24.24 -51.14
CA ALA A 555 -12.57 25.24 -52.18
C ALA A 555 -11.15 25.86 -52.22
N ARG A 556 -10.57 26.20 -51.06
CA ARG A 556 -9.20 26.74 -50.97
C ARG A 556 -8.18 25.76 -51.54
N LYS A 557 -8.28 24.48 -51.20
CA LYS A 557 -7.37 23.48 -51.74
C LYS A 557 -7.53 23.35 -53.25
N ALA A 558 -8.74 23.21 -53.77
CA ALA A 558 -8.98 23.08 -55.20
C ALA A 558 -8.54 24.32 -56.00
N TRP A 559 -8.70 25.52 -55.43
CA TRP A 559 -8.25 26.78 -56.02
C TRP A 559 -6.72 26.88 -56.10
N LEU A 560 -6.00 26.44 -55.06
CA LEU A 560 -4.53 26.37 -55.06
C LEU A 560 -3.99 25.28 -55.99
N ASP A 561 -4.58 24.08 -55.95
CA ASP A 561 -4.26 22.93 -56.81
C ASP A 561 -4.51 23.25 -58.31
N ARG A 562 -5.27 24.32 -58.62
CA ARG A 562 -5.59 24.83 -59.97
C ARG A 562 -5.08 26.24 -60.25
N HIS A 563 -4.09 26.69 -59.48
CA HIS A 563 -3.35 27.95 -59.70
C HIS A 563 -4.25 29.18 -59.86
N GLY A 564 -5.38 29.19 -59.15
CA GLY A 564 -6.36 30.27 -59.15
C GLY A 564 -7.44 30.20 -60.23
N ASN A 565 -7.38 29.28 -61.20
CA ASN A 565 -8.42 29.17 -62.24
C ASN A 565 -9.77 28.73 -61.64
N LEU A 566 -10.81 29.56 -61.77
CA LEU A 566 -12.11 29.37 -61.12
C LEU A 566 -12.83 28.08 -61.58
N ASP A 567 -12.97 27.89 -62.89
CA ASP A 567 -13.76 26.79 -63.44
C ASP A 567 -13.09 25.43 -63.17
N GLU A 568 -11.76 25.36 -63.34
CA GLU A 568 -10.97 24.19 -62.98
C GLU A 568 -11.01 23.90 -61.47
N ALA A 569 -10.99 24.93 -60.62
CA ALA A 569 -11.08 24.78 -59.18
C ALA A 569 -12.45 24.25 -58.74
N VAL A 570 -13.55 24.73 -59.34
CA VAL A 570 -14.90 24.19 -59.11
C VAL A 570 -14.95 22.71 -59.48
N GLU A 571 -14.49 22.34 -60.68
CA GLU A 571 -14.44 20.94 -61.10
C GLU A 571 -13.57 20.07 -60.17
N GLU A 572 -12.39 20.54 -59.77
CA GLU A 572 -11.52 19.76 -58.87
C GLU A 572 -12.11 19.65 -57.47
N CYS A 573 -12.81 20.67 -56.98
CA CYS A 573 -13.52 20.61 -55.71
C CYS A 573 -14.56 19.47 -55.72
N VAL A 574 -15.41 19.43 -56.76
CA VAL A 574 -16.41 18.35 -56.98
C VAL A 574 -15.73 16.98 -57.16
N ARG A 575 -14.67 16.90 -57.97
CA ARG A 575 -13.91 15.68 -58.26
C ARG A 575 -13.19 15.12 -57.03
N ALA A 576 -12.65 15.99 -56.16
CA ALA A 576 -12.03 15.61 -54.90
C ALA A 576 -13.10 15.16 -53.89
N ARG A 577 -14.18 15.93 -53.72
CA ARG A 577 -15.30 15.61 -52.83
C ARG A 577 -15.94 14.25 -53.17
N ARG A 578 -16.22 13.98 -54.44
CA ARG A 578 -16.79 12.71 -54.89
C ARG A 578 -15.90 11.51 -54.52
N ARG A 579 -14.57 11.64 -54.66
CA ARG A 579 -13.60 10.61 -54.23
C ARG A 579 -13.65 10.35 -52.72
N LYS A 580 -13.65 11.41 -51.90
CA LYS A 580 -13.75 11.31 -50.42
C LYS A 580 -15.05 10.64 -49.94
N VAL A 581 -16.17 10.95 -50.59
CA VAL A 581 -17.47 10.34 -50.28
C VAL A 581 -17.47 8.86 -50.65
N GLN A 582 -16.89 8.49 -51.80
CA GLN A 582 -16.72 7.09 -52.19
C GLN A 582 -15.78 6.32 -51.25
N GLU A 583 -14.73 6.98 -50.74
CA GLU A 583 -13.80 6.43 -49.75
C GLU A 583 -14.53 6.10 -48.42
N LEU A 584 -15.26 7.06 -47.83
CA LEU A 584 -16.08 6.79 -46.63
C LEU A 584 -17.18 5.76 -46.88
N GLN A 585 -17.82 5.78 -48.05
CA GLN A 585 -18.82 4.78 -48.43
C GLN A 585 -18.22 3.37 -48.50
N SER A 586 -16.99 3.23 -49.01
CA SER A 586 -16.27 1.94 -49.03
C SER A 586 -15.94 1.39 -47.63
N LEU A 587 -15.88 2.28 -46.63
CA LEU A 587 -15.69 1.95 -45.21
C LEU A 587 -17.03 1.76 -44.46
N GLY A 588 -18.16 1.73 -45.18
CA GLY A 588 -19.49 1.55 -44.61
C GLY A 588 -20.06 2.81 -43.96
N PHE A 589 -19.74 3.99 -44.48
CA PHE A 589 -20.31 5.28 -44.09
C PHE A 589 -20.68 6.10 -45.34
N GLY A 590 -21.84 5.79 -45.92
CA GLY A 590 -22.40 6.52 -47.06
C GLY A 590 -23.01 7.88 -46.69
N PRO A 591 -23.71 8.53 -47.64
CA PRO A 591 -24.36 9.82 -47.40
C PRO A 591 -25.46 9.78 -46.32
N GLU A 592 -26.19 8.67 -46.22
CA GLU A 592 -27.29 8.49 -45.27
C GLU A 592 -26.78 8.38 -43.82
N GLU A 593 -25.58 7.83 -43.63
CA GLU A 593 -24.90 7.77 -42.34
C GLU A 593 -24.17 9.09 -41.97
N GLY A 594 -24.44 10.20 -42.68
CA GLY A 594 -23.98 11.53 -42.31
C GLY A 594 -22.60 11.93 -42.86
N SER A 595 -21.97 11.13 -43.73
CA SER A 595 -20.61 11.39 -44.25
C SER A 595 -20.45 12.76 -44.92
N LEU A 596 -21.47 13.27 -45.62
CA LEU A 596 -21.45 14.60 -46.24
C LEU A 596 -21.33 15.72 -45.19
N GLN A 597 -22.04 15.58 -44.06
CA GLN A 597 -22.03 16.55 -42.97
C GLN A 597 -20.69 16.50 -42.22
N ALA A 598 -20.17 15.31 -41.92
CA ALA A 598 -18.88 15.14 -41.27
C ALA A 598 -17.72 15.67 -42.14
N LEU A 599 -17.72 15.40 -43.45
CA LEU A 599 -16.74 15.98 -44.38
C LEU A 599 -16.87 17.50 -44.48
N PHE A 600 -18.07 18.08 -44.45
CA PHE A 600 -18.24 19.53 -44.43
C PHE A 600 -17.68 20.16 -43.15
N GLN A 601 -18.02 19.60 -41.98
CA GLN A 601 -17.57 20.08 -40.66
C GLN A 601 -16.06 19.97 -40.45
N HIS A 602 -15.39 19.01 -41.10
CA HIS A 602 -13.95 18.79 -40.98
C HIS A 602 -13.12 19.28 -42.17
N GLY A 603 -13.61 20.25 -42.95
CA GLY A 603 -12.82 20.86 -44.03
C GLY A 603 -12.45 19.88 -45.16
N GLY A 604 -13.24 18.81 -45.30
CA GLY A 604 -12.97 17.72 -46.21
C GLY A 604 -11.88 16.75 -45.77
N ASP A 605 -11.51 16.69 -44.48
CA ASP A 605 -10.60 15.69 -43.92
C ASP A 605 -11.34 14.35 -43.71
N VAL A 606 -10.96 13.34 -44.50
CA VAL A 606 -11.56 11.99 -44.46
C VAL A 606 -11.27 11.26 -43.15
N ALA A 607 -10.07 11.42 -42.57
CA ALA A 607 -9.69 10.72 -41.34
C ALA A 607 -10.43 11.28 -40.12
N ARG A 608 -10.62 12.61 -40.06
CA ARG A 608 -11.44 13.26 -39.03
C ARG A 608 -12.91 12.90 -39.18
N ALA A 609 -13.46 12.97 -40.40
CA ALA A 609 -14.83 12.56 -40.68
C ALA A 609 -15.07 11.08 -40.29
N LEU A 610 -14.19 10.16 -40.69
CA LEU A 610 -14.28 8.76 -40.32
C LEU A 610 -14.24 8.55 -38.79
N THR A 611 -13.36 9.27 -38.09
CA THR A 611 -13.25 9.18 -36.62
C THR A 611 -14.55 9.60 -35.94
N GLU A 612 -15.18 10.68 -36.41
CA GLU A 612 -16.45 11.17 -35.87
C GLU A 612 -17.61 10.19 -36.14
N LEU A 613 -17.69 9.67 -37.37
CA LEU A 613 -18.73 8.70 -37.77
C LEU A 613 -18.58 7.36 -37.02
N GLN A 614 -17.34 6.91 -36.78
CA GLN A 614 -17.05 5.75 -35.94
C GLN A 614 -17.44 5.99 -34.47
N ARG A 615 -17.15 7.18 -33.93
CA ARG A 615 -17.55 7.58 -32.57
C ARG A 615 -19.08 7.51 -32.41
N GLN A 616 -19.82 8.15 -33.32
CA GLN A 616 -21.29 8.14 -33.30
C GLN A 616 -21.87 6.72 -33.43
N ARG A 617 -21.27 5.85 -34.25
CA ARG A 617 -21.69 4.43 -34.38
C ARG A 617 -21.39 3.59 -33.14
N LEU A 618 -20.40 3.96 -32.32
CA LEU A 618 -20.02 3.27 -31.08
C LEU A 618 -20.72 3.82 -29.83
N GLU A 619 -21.25 5.05 -29.88
CA GLU A 619 -21.87 5.73 -28.73
C GLU A 619 -22.94 4.89 -27.99
N PRO A 620 -23.86 4.15 -28.66
CA PRO A 620 -24.83 3.30 -27.95
C PRO A 620 -24.20 2.09 -27.25
N PHE A 621 -23.02 1.62 -27.70
CA PHE A 621 -22.27 0.58 -26.99
C PHE A 621 -21.49 1.17 -25.81
N HIS A 622 -20.94 2.38 -25.98
CA HIS A 622 -20.25 3.11 -24.92
C HIS A 622 -21.17 3.38 -23.72
N GLN A 623 -22.38 3.87 -23.96
CA GLN A 623 -23.39 4.13 -22.91
C GLN A 623 -23.72 2.84 -22.13
N ARG A 624 -24.06 1.75 -22.83
CA ARG A 624 -24.33 0.43 -22.21
C ARG A 624 -23.14 -0.21 -21.50
N LEU A 625 -21.92 0.29 -21.67
CA LEU A 625 -20.74 -0.19 -20.93
C LEU A 625 -20.66 0.43 -19.52
N TRP A 626 -21.22 1.64 -19.36
CA TRP A 626 -21.13 2.45 -18.15
C TRP A 626 -22.46 2.63 -17.41
N ASP A 627 -23.60 2.31 -18.06
CA ASP A 627 -24.91 2.22 -17.40
C ASP A 627 -24.89 1.20 -16.26
N SER A 628 -25.19 1.66 -15.04
CA SER A 628 -25.21 0.87 -13.80
C SER A 628 -26.47 0.00 -13.68
N GLY A 629 -26.59 -0.98 -14.57
CA GLY A 629 -27.58 -2.06 -14.47
C GLY A 629 -27.40 -2.93 -13.21
N PRO A 630 -28.40 -3.75 -12.84
CA PRO A 630 -28.34 -4.61 -11.66
C PRO A 630 -27.21 -5.65 -11.74
N GLU A 631 -26.79 -6.14 -10.56
CA GLU A 631 -25.79 -7.22 -10.41
C GLU A 631 -26.02 -8.35 -11.43
N PRO A 632 -25.01 -8.72 -12.24
CA PRO A 632 -25.19 -9.71 -13.29
C PRO A 632 -25.43 -11.09 -12.69
N SER A 633 -26.48 -11.79 -13.15
CA SER A 633 -26.72 -13.17 -12.74
C SER A 633 -25.54 -14.06 -13.13
N TRP A 634 -24.89 -14.62 -12.12
CA TRP A 634 -23.75 -15.54 -12.27
C TRP A 634 -24.16 -16.89 -12.88
N ASP A 635 -25.46 -17.19 -12.95
CA ASP A 635 -26.05 -18.36 -13.60
C ASP A 635 -26.41 -18.11 -15.09
N GLY A 636 -25.99 -16.96 -15.65
CA GLY A 636 -26.23 -16.60 -17.04
C GLY A 636 -25.70 -17.65 -18.05
N PRO A 637 -26.41 -17.88 -19.17
CA PRO A 637 -26.08 -18.96 -20.11
C PRO A 637 -24.73 -18.76 -20.82
N ASP A 638 -24.31 -17.52 -21.06
CA ASP A 638 -22.98 -17.21 -21.59
C ASP A 638 -21.93 -17.11 -20.48
N LYS A 639 -21.44 -18.27 -20.03
CA LYS A 639 -20.31 -18.36 -19.09
C LYS A 639 -19.05 -17.67 -19.62
N GLN A 640 -18.84 -17.63 -20.94
CA GLN A 640 -17.65 -17.01 -21.54
C GLN A 640 -17.68 -15.47 -21.42
N SER A 641 -18.85 -14.85 -21.53
CA SER A 641 -19.04 -13.42 -21.24
C SER A 641 -18.81 -13.10 -19.75
N LEU A 642 -19.34 -13.94 -18.85
CA LEU A 642 -19.13 -13.77 -17.39
C LEU A 642 -17.65 -13.90 -17.01
N VAL A 643 -16.92 -14.87 -17.56
CA VAL A 643 -15.46 -15.02 -17.33
C VAL A 643 -14.67 -13.83 -17.86
N ARG A 644 -15.00 -13.29 -19.06
CA ARG A 644 -14.39 -12.06 -19.59
C ARG A 644 -14.65 -10.86 -18.68
N ARG A 645 -15.88 -10.70 -18.17
CA ARG A 645 -16.24 -9.64 -17.22
C ARG A 645 -15.44 -9.77 -15.92
N LEU A 646 -15.37 -10.96 -15.33
CA LEU A 646 -14.59 -11.20 -14.11
C LEU A 646 -13.09 -10.90 -14.30
N LEU A 647 -12.52 -11.35 -15.42
CA LEU A 647 -11.12 -11.13 -15.76
C LEU A 647 -10.80 -9.64 -15.93
N ALA A 648 -11.63 -8.91 -16.68
CA ALA A 648 -11.41 -7.51 -17.02
C ALA A 648 -11.71 -6.55 -15.86
N VAL A 649 -12.85 -6.73 -15.15
CA VAL A 649 -13.29 -5.80 -14.09
C VAL A 649 -12.44 -5.94 -12.83
N TYR A 650 -12.05 -7.16 -12.45
CA TYR A 650 -11.33 -7.40 -11.20
C TYR A 650 -9.82 -7.63 -11.38
N ALA A 651 -9.30 -7.56 -12.61
CA ALA A 651 -7.91 -7.84 -12.96
C ALA A 651 -7.42 -9.18 -12.36
N LEU A 652 -8.09 -10.27 -12.71
CA LEU A 652 -7.72 -11.61 -12.23
C LEU A 652 -6.45 -12.12 -12.94
N PRO A 653 -5.57 -12.91 -12.27
CA PRO A 653 -4.25 -13.23 -12.83
C PRO A 653 -4.25 -14.05 -14.14
N SER A 654 -5.30 -14.86 -14.37
CA SER A 654 -5.43 -15.66 -15.58
C SER A 654 -6.89 -15.96 -15.92
N TRP A 655 -7.11 -16.48 -17.13
CA TRP A 655 -8.41 -17.02 -17.55
C TRP A 655 -8.89 -18.16 -16.63
N GLY A 656 -8.00 -19.06 -16.24
CA GLY A 656 -8.31 -20.15 -15.31
C GLY A 656 -8.70 -19.66 -13.92
N ARG A 657 -8.10 -18.55 -13.43
CA ARG A 657 -8.55 -17.87 -12.21
C ARG A 657 -9.96 -17.29 -12.38
N ALA A 658 -10.30 -16.70 -13.53
CA ALA A 658 -11.65 -16.19 -13.79
C ALA A 658 -12.72 -17.30 -13.92
N GLU A 659 -12.39 -18.47 -14.49
CA GLU A 659 -13.26 -19.66 -14.48
C GLU A 659 -13.41 -20.28 -13.08
N LEU A 660 -12.33 -20.32 -12.30
CA LEU A 660 -12.34 -20.78 -10.91
C LEU A 660 -13.19 -19.86 -10.02
N ALA A 661 -13.12 -18.54 -10.23
CA ALA A 661 -14.00 -17.58 -9.58
C ALA A 661 -15.47 -17.85 -9.97
N LEU A 662 -15.82 -17.85 -11.27
CA LEU A 662 -17.20 -18.09 -11.71
C LEU A 662 -17.79 -19.39 -11.16
N SER A 663 -17.01 -20.48 -11.20
CA SER A 663 -17.44 -21.78 -10.69
C SER A 663 -17.54 -21.84 -9.17
N LEU A 664 -16.96 -20.91 -8.40
CA LEU A 664 -17.21 -20.73 -6.97
C LEU A 664 -18.43 -19.83 -6.70
N LEU A 665 -18.67 -18.84 -7.56
CA LEU A 665 -19.85 -17.97 -7.50
C LEU A 665 -21.16 -18.74 -7.76
N GLN A 666 -21.09 -19.82 -8.56
CA GLN A 666 -22.18 -20.74 -8.93
C GLN A 666 -22.42 -21.88 -7.91
N GLU A 667 -21.69 -21.96 -6.78
CA GLU A 667 -21.97 -22.99 -5.76
C GLU A 667 -23.23 -22.67 -4.94
N THR A 668 -23.93 -23.70 -4.46
CA THR A 668 -25.07 -23.57 -3.55
C THR A 668 -25.00 -24.63 -2.44
N PRO A 669 -25.32 -24.29 -1.16
CA PRO A 669 -25.51 -22.94 -0.64
C PRO A 669 -24.20 -22.13 -0.65
N ARG A 670 -24.32 -20.79 -0.67
CA ARG A 670 -23.19 -19.87 -0.77
C ARG A 670 -23.26 -18.79 0.29
N ASN A 671 -22.23 -18.73 1.14
CA ASN A 671 -22.15 -17.87 2.32
C ASN A 671 -21.13 -16.72 2.14
N TYR A 672 -20.78 -16.39 0.89
CA TYR A 672 -19.65 -15.54 0.54
C TYR A 672 -19.90 -14.70 -0.72
N GLU A 673 -19.47 -13.44 -0.72
CA GLU A 673 -19.77 -12.47 -1.77
C GLU A 673 -18.76 -12.51 -2.93
N LEU A 674 -19.02 -11.72 -3.97
CA LEU A 674 -18.20 -11.65 -5.18
C LEU A 674 -16.75 -11.25 -4.87
N LEU A 675 -16.57 -10.23 -4.03
CA LEU A 675 -15.25 -9.71 -3.65
C LEU A 675 -14.45 -10.73 -2.81
N ASP A 676 -15.12 -11.51 -1.96
CA ASP A 676 -14.47 -12.55 -1.16
C ASP A 676 -13.87 -13.63 -2.08
N VAL A 677 -14.62 -14.07 -3.10
CA VAL A 677 -14.15 -15.04 -4.11
C VAL A 677 -13.04 -14.45 -4.97
N VAL A 678 -13.19 -13.20 -5.44
CA VAL A 678 -12.17 -12.51 -6.25
C VAL A 678 -10.85 -12.40 -5.50
N GLU A 679 -10.87 -11.99 -4.22
CA GLU A 679 -9.66 -11.85 -3.41
C GLU A 679 -9.02 -13.21 -3.11
N ALA A 680 -9.82 -14.22 -2.76
CA ALA A 680 -9.32 -15.58 -2.53
C ALA A 680 -8.64 -16.15 -3.81
N VAL A 681 -9.30 -16.02 -4.96
CA VAL A 681 -8.86 -16.59 -6.24
C VAL A 681 -7.72 -15.80 -6.90
N LYS A 682 -7.46 -14.55 -6.49
CA LYS A 682 -6.20 -13.87 -6.80
C LYS A 682 -5.00 -14.61 -6.18
N HIS A 683 -5.13 -15.04 -4.93
CA HIS A 683 -4.01 -15.59 -4.17
C HIS A 683 -3.81 -17.12 -4.31
N SER A 684 -4.86 -17.90 -4.66
CA SER A 684 -4.73 -19.36 -4.84
C SER A 684 -5.54 -19.93 -6.00
N GLN A 685 -5.10 -21.10 -6.50
CA GLN A 685 -5.77 -21.91 -7.51
C GLN A 685 -6.31 -23.25 -7.00
N ASP A 686 -6.00 -23.65 -5.75
CA ASP A 686 -6.56 -24.86 -5.16
C ASP A 686 -8.00 -24.61 -4.69
N ARG A 687 -8.98 -25.18 -5.40
CA ARG A 687 -10.41 -25.12 -5.03
C ARG A 687 -10.68 -25.62 -3.61
N ALA A 688 -9.95 -26.63 -3.12
CA ALA A 688 -10.15 -27.18 -1.78
C ALA A 688 -9.58 -26.25 -0.68
N PHE A 689 -8.46 -25.57 -0.93
CA PHE A 689 -7.98 -24.46 -0.10
C PHE A 689 -8.95 -23.27 -0.14
N LEU A 690 -9.38 -22.84 -1.32
CA LEU A 690 -10.28 -21.70 -1.50
C LEU A 690 -11.61 -21.88 -0.75
N ARG A 691 -12.26 -23.05 -0.83
CA ARG A 691 -13.46 -23.32 -0.04
C ARG A 691 -13.21 -23.24 1.47
N ARG A 692 -12.07 -23.73 1.97
CA ARG A 692 -11.68 -23.61 3.39
C ARG A 692 -11.41 -22.16 3.81
N LEU A 693 -10.94 -21.32 2.90
CA LEU A 693 -10.72 -19.89 3.12
C LEU A 693 -12.03 -19.08 3.09
N LEU A 694 -12.98 -19.46 2.23
CA LEU A 694 -14.29 -18.83 2.06
C LEU A 694 -15.33 -19.30 3.10
N ALA A 695 -15.08 -20.42 3.78
CA ALA A 695 -15.95 -21.00 4.79
C ALA A 695 -15.15 -21.38 6.05
N GLN A 696 -14.59 -20.37 6.74
CA GLN A 696 -13.89 -20.53 8.01
C GLN A 696 -14.82 -20.22 9.19
N GLU A 697 -14.79 -21.03 10.25
CA GLU A 697 -15.68 -20.87 11.41
C GLU A 697 -15.11 -19.90 12.45
N CYS A 698 -15.99 -19.07 13.02
CA CYS A 698 -15.67 -18.23 14.19
C CYS A 698 -15.38 -19.11 15.42
N ALA A 699 -14.19 -18.98 16.01
CA ALA A 699 -13.76 -19.74 17.18
C ALA A 699 -14.51 -19.41 18.50
N VAL A 700 -15.59 -18.61 18.45
CA VAL A 700 -16.44 -18.24 19.59
C VAL A 700 -17.91 -18.64 19.38
N CYS A 701 -18.46 -18.41 18.18
CA CYS A 701 -19.89 -18.65 17.87
C CYS A 701 -20.13 -19.66 16.74
N SER A 702 -19.08 -20.28 16.18
CA SER A 702 -19.11 -21.21 15.04
C SER A 702 -19.72 -20.65 13.74
N TRP A 703 -20.05 -19.35 13.66
CA TRP A 703 -20.55 -18.75 12.42
C TRP A 703 -19.50 -18.83 11.31
N THR A 704 -19.87 -19.45 10.21
CA THR A 704 -19.03 -19.65 9.01
C THR A 704 -18.96 -18.38 8.17
N LEU A 705 -17.76 -17.84 7.97
CA LEU A 705 -17.48 -16.62 7.21
C LEU A 705 -16.23 -16.80 6.31
N PRO A 706 -16.08 -15.98 5.26
CA PRO A 706 -14.80 -15.81 4.58
C PRO A 706 -13.73 -15.27 5.52
N ARG A 707 -12.52 -15.84 5.47
CA ARG A 707 -11.38 -15.42 6.31
C ARG A 707 -11.05 -13.93 6.19
N ASN A 708 -11.23 -13.32 5.02
CA ASN A 708 -11.03 -11.88 4.80
C ASN A 708 -12.10 -11.00 5.48
N ARG A 709 -13.19 -11.59 5.99
CA ARG A 709 -14.23 -10.94 6.81
C ARG A 709 -14.11 -11.26 8.31
N MET A 710 -13.04 -11.92 8.74
CA MET A 710 -12.81 -12.32 10.13
C MET A 710 -11.59 -11.62 10.73
N GLN A 711 -11.66 -11.24 12.00
CA GLN A 711 -10.50 -10.78 12.74
C GLN A 711 -9.66 -11.98 13.20
N ALA A 712 -8.40 -12.04 12.77
CA ALA A 712 -7.41 -12.99 13.27
C ALA A 712 -6.55 -12.30 14.34
N LEU A 713 -6.57 -12.78 15.57
CA LEU A 713 -5.77 -12.20 16.66
C LEU A 713 -4.29 -12.57 16.50
N ILE A 714 -3.44 -11.56 16.29
CA ILE A 714 -2.01 -11.76 15.95
C ILE A 714 -1.21 -12.49 17.05
N SER A 715 -1.70 -12.50 18.30
CA SER A 715 -1.08 -13.21 19.42
C SER A 715 -1.33 -14.73 19.45
N CYS A 716 -2.34 -15.24 18.75
CA CYS A 716 -2.82 -16.61 18.91
C CYS A 716 -3.47 -17.23 17.66
N GLU A 717 -3.53 -16.48 16.55
CA GLU A 717 -4.07 -16.85 15.23
C GLU A 717 -5.56 -17.26 15.19
N CYS A 718 -6.25 -17.26 16.33
CA CYS A 718 -7.69 -17.53 16.42
C CYS A 718 -8.51 -16.55 15.56
N THR A 719 -9.35 -17.10 14.68
CA THR A 719 -10.26 -16.35 13.80
C THR A 719 -11.63 -16.15 14.44
N ILE A 720 -12.05 -14.91 14.56
CA ILE A 720 -13.27 -14.49 15.26
C ILE A 720 -14.08 -13.59 14.31
N CYS A 721 -15.41 -13.71 14.29
CA CYS A 721 -16.24 -12.80 13.51
C CYS A 721 -16.20 -11.37 14.08
N PRO A 722 -16.50 -10.33 13.27
CA PRO A 722 -16.44 -8.93 13.72
C PRO A 722 -17.30 -8.66 14.96
N ASP A 723 -18.46 -9.32 15.09
CA ASP A 723 -19.40 -9.10 16.19
C ASP A 723 -18.87 -9.66 17.52
N CYS A 724 -18.42 -10.92 17.54
CA CYS A 724 -17.83 -11.50 18.76
C CYS A 724 -16.54 -10.77 19.17
N PHE A 725 -15.77 -10.26 18.20
CA PHE A 725 -14.60 -9.42 18.47
C PHE A 725 -15.01 -8.08 19.12
N ARG A 726 -15.88 -7.30 18.46
CA ARG A 726 -16.41 -6.01 18.95
C ARG A 726 -17.06 -6.15 20.32
N GLN A 727 -17.93 -7.15 20.49
CA GLN A 727 -18.70 -7.36 21.71
C GLN A 727 -17.80 -7.74 22.88
N HIS A 728 -16.90 -8.73 22.72
CA HIS A 728 -15.97 -9.14 23.78
C HIS A 728 -15.09 -8.00 24.27
N PHE A 729 -14.46 -7.25 23.36
CA PHE A 729 -13.58 -6.16 23.75
C PHE A 729 -14.35 -4.95 24.30
N THR A 730 -15.54 -4.63 23.77
CA THR A 730 -16.41 -3.56 24.32
C THR A 730 -16.85 -3.87 25.75
N ILE A 731 -17.33 -5.09 26.01
CA ILE A 731 -17.74 -5.55 27.36
C ILE A 731 -16.52 -5.53 28.29
N THR A 732 -15.40 -6.10 27.86
CA THR A 732 -14.16 -6.14 28.66
C THR A 732 -13.62 -4.74 28.98
N LEU A 733 -13.78 -3.77 28.09
CA LEU A 733 -13.41 -2.38 28.34
C LEU A 733 -14.35 -1.66 29.31
N LYS A 734 -15.65 -1.94 29.26
CA LYS A 734 -16.64 -1.29 30.13
C LYS A 734 -16.69 -1.90 31.53
N GLU A 735 -16.54 -3.21 31.64
CA GLU A 735 -16.81 -3.97 32.86
C GLU A 735 -15.56 -4.55 33.55
N LYS A 736 -14.40 -4.56 32.88
CA LYS A 736 -13.19 -5.26 33.36
C LYS A 736 -11.94 -4.36 33.33
N HIS A 737 -10.85 -4.85 33.91
CA HIS A 737 -9.53 -4.24 33.80
C HIS A 737 -8.84 -4.69 32.51
N ILE A 738 -7.99 -3.82 31.94
CA ILE A 738 -7.36 -3.97 30.62
C ILE A 738 -6.65 -5.33 30.42
N THR A 739 -6.12 -5.94 31.48
CA THR A 739 -5.50 -7.28 31.46
C THR A 739 -6.45 -8.44 31.12
N ASP A 740 -7.78 -8.23 31.04
CA ASP A 740 -8.72 -9.24 30.51
C ASP A 740 -8.95 -9.15 29.01
N MET A 741 -8.32 -8.19 28.32
CA MET A 741 -8.41 -8.05 26.85
C MET A 741 -7.59 -9.12 26.12
N VAL A 742 -7.71 -10.37 26.55
CA VAL A 742 -7.15 -11.56 25.92
C VAL A 742 -8.12 -12.11 24.85
N CYS A 743 -7.67 -13.07 24.05
CA CYS A 743 -8.51 -13.77 23.08
C CYS A 743 -9.73 -14.45 23.74
N PRO A 744 -10.97 -14.19 23.29
CA PRO A 744 -12.17 -14.83 23.85
C PRO A 744 -12.25 -16.34 23.61
N ALA A 745 -11.57 -16.85 22.56
CA ALA A 745 -11.59 -18.27 22.21
C ALA A 745 -10.56 -19.12 22.99
N CYS A 746 -9.42 -18.56 23.38
CA CYS A 746 -8.31 -19.32 23.99
C CYS A 746 -7.64 -18.69 25.22
N GLY A 747 -8.05 -17.50 25.64
CA GLY A 747 -7.54 -16.83 26.85
C GLY A 747 -6.10 -16.32 26.76
N ARG A 748 -5.52 -16.21 25.56
CA ARG A 748 -4.11 -15.79 25.32
C ARG A 748 -4.01 -14.36 24.75
N PRO A 749 -2.89 -13.64 24.95
CA PRO A 749 -1.72 -14.01 25.76
C PRO A 749 -1.99 -13.88 27.27
N ASP A 750 -1.05 -14.32 28.12
CA ASP A 750 -1.13 -14.03 29.55
C ASP A 750 -0.64 -12.59 29.82
N LEU A 751 -1.55 -11.71 30.22
CA LEU A 751 -1.28 -10.29 30.46
C LEU A 751 -0.90 -9.98 31.92
N THR A 752 -0.38 -10.97 32.67
CA THR A 752 0.24 -10.75 33.98
C THR A 752 1.71 -10.30 33.92
N ASP A 753 2.35 -10.39 32.75
CA ASP A 753 3.71 -9.92 32.48
C ASP A 753 3.68 -8.52 31.79
N ASP A 754 4.26 -7.52 32.47
CA ASP A 754 4.33 -6.13 32.00
C ASP A 754 5.04 -5.97 30.64
N THR A 755 5.97 -6.86 30.28
CA THR A 755 6.73 -6.78 29.02
C THR A 755 5.90 -7.24 27.81
N GLN A 756 5.16 -8.33 27.97
CA GLN A 756 4.24 -8.84 26.96
C GLN A 756 3.03 -7.93 26.79
N LEU A 757 2.57 -7.30 27.87
CA LEU A 757 1.42 -6.40 27.89
C LEU A 757 1.56 -5.24 26.89
N LEU A 758 2.71 -4.55 26.88
CA LEU A 758 2.93 -3.40 25.98
C LEU A 758 3.06 -3.82 24.51
N SER A 759 3.78 -4.91 24.21
CA SER A 759 3.94 -5.40 22.84
C SER A 759 2.59 -5.85 22.25
N TYR A 760 1.80 -6.58 23.05
CA TYR A 760 0.45 -7.01 22.67
C TYR A 760 -0.49 -5.83 22.39
N PHE A 761 -0.60 -4.86 23.30
CA PHE A 761 -1.51 -3.73 23.08
C PHE A 761 -1.09 -2.82 21.93
N SER A 762 0.21 -2.70 21.65
CA SER A 762 0.70 -1.98 20.45
C SER A 762 0.30 -2.64 19.12
N THR A 763 -0.16 -3.90 19.16
CA THR A 763 -0.66 -4.67 18.02
C THR A 763 -2.19 -4.74 18.02
N LEU A 764 -2.81 -4.94 19.19
CA LEU A 764 -4.26 -5.03 19.35
C LEU A 764 -4.96 -3.69 19.06
N ASP A 765 -4.35 -2.55 19.42
CA ASP A 765 -4.87 -1.20 19.17
C ASP A 765 -5.45 -1.01 17.76
N ILE A 766 -4.73 -1.51 16.75
CA ILE A 766 -5.07 -1.32 15.34
C ILE A 766 -6.33 -2.11 14.98
N GLN A 767 -6.46 -3.35 15.47
CA GLN A 767 -7.67 -4.15 15.28
C GLN A 767 -8.87 -3.60 16.08
N LEU A 768 -8.62 -2.97 17.23
CA LEU A 768 -9.67 -2.30 18.03
C LEU A 768 -10.15 -1.01 17.37
N ARG A 769 -9.25 -0.21 16.77
CA ARG A 769 -9.57 1.06 16.09
C ARG A 769 -10.57 0.88 14.95
N GLU A 770 -10.43 -0.20 14.19
CA GLU A 770 -11.31 -0.55 13.07
C GLU A 770 -12.60 -1.27 13.53
N SER A 771 -12.62 -1.85 14.74
CA SER A 771 -13.70 -2.74 15.19
C SER A 771 -14.54 -2.23 16.36
N LEU A 772 -14.14 -1.17 17.07
CA LEU A 772 -14.84 -0.60 18.22
C LEU A 772 -15.51 0.74 17.88
N GLU A 773 -16.58 1.05 18.62
CA GLU A 773 -17.16 2.41 18.61
C GLU A 773 -16.20 3.43 19.25
N PRO A 774 -16.23 4.72 18.83
CA PRO A 774 -15.30 5.75 19.30
C PRO A 774 -15.16 5.85 20.83
N ASP A 775 -16.27 5.80 21.56
CA ASP A 775 -16.27 5.86 23.04
C ASP A 775 -15.54 4.67 23.68
N ALA A 776 -15.68 3.48 23.10
CA ALA A 776 -15.02 2.27 23.60
C ALA A 776 -13.52 2.30 23.27
N TYR A 777 -13.15 2.78 22.08
CA TYR A 777 -11.76 2.99 21.70
C TYR A 777 -11.07 4.08 22.55
N ALA A 778 -11.77 5.18 22.85
CA ALA A 778 -11.29 6.20 23.80
C ALA A 778 -11.11 5.65 25.21
N LEU A 779 -12.01 4.77 25.67
CA LEU A 779 -11.88 4.08 26.96
C LEU A 779 -10.70 3.09 27.00
N PHE A 780 -10.37 2.43 25.87
CA PHE A 780 -9.14 1.64 25.74
C PHE A 780 -7.89 2.52 25.91
N HIS A 781 -7.80 3.63 25.18
CA HIS A 781 -6.68 4.57 25.29
C HIS A 781 -6.55 5.18 26.69
N LYS A 782 -7.67 5.54 27.34
CA LYS A 782 -7.66 5.98 28.74
C LYS A 782 -7.09 4.90 29.68
N LYS A 783 -7.60 3.67 29.64
CA LYS A 783 -7.12 2.57 30.49
C LYS A 783 -5.66 2.19 30.22
N LEU A 784 -5.22 2.21 28.96
CA LEU A 784 -3.83 1.91 28.59
C LEU A 784 -2.88 2.99 29.10
N THR A 785 -3.26 4.26 28.93
CA THR A 785 -2.52 5.42 29.46
C THR A 785 -2.42 5.35 30.98
N GLU A 786 -3.53 5.10 31.69
CA GLU A 786 -3.55 4.95 33.15
C GLU A 786 -2.69 3.78 33.64
N ALA A 787 -2.68 2.65 32.92
CA ALA A 787 -1.82 1.50 33.22
C ALA A 787 -0.32 1.79 33.01
N VAL A 788 0.04 2.72 32.12
CA VAL A 788 1.43 3.18 31.96
C VAL A 788 1.80 4.22 33.02
N LEU A 789 0.95 5.23 33.23
CA LEU A 789 1.21 6.33 34.17
C LEU A 789 1.22 5.86 35.64
N MET A 790 0.47 4.81 36.01
CA MET A 790 0.50 4.20 37.35
C MET A 790 1.89 3.69 37.79
N ARG A 791 2.90 3.65 36.91
CA ARG A 791 4.28 3.29 37.26
C ARG A 791 5.10 4.47 37.82
N ASP A 792 4.63 5.71 37.67
CA ASP A 792 5.34 6.90 38.15
C ASP A 792 4.99 7.24 39.63
N PRO A 793 5.97 7.51 40.51
CA PRO A 793 5.70 7.83 41.92
C PRO A 793 5.00 9.18 42.14
N LYS A 794 4.98 10.08 41.14
CA LYS A 794 4.25 11.38 41.14
C LYS A 794 2.84 11.27 40.55
N PHE A 795 2.36 10.06 40.23
CA PHE A 795 1.04 9.84 39.66
C PHE A 795 -0.09 10.06 40.68
N LEU A 796 -1.08 10.86 40.29
CA LEU A 796 -2.28 11.17 41.08
C LEU A 796 -3.56 10.72 40.35
N TRP A 797 -4.49 10.19 41.14
CA TRP A 797 -5.88 9.99 40.74
C TRP A 797 -6.72 11.19 41.14
N CYS A 798 -7.42 11.81 40.19
CA CYS A 798 -8.49 12.76 40.51
C CYS A 798 -9.69 12.02 41.12
N ALA A 799 -10.02 12.32 42.38
CA ALA A 799 -11.14 11.69 43.11
C ALA A 799 -12.53 11.96 42.47
N GLN A 800 -12.65 13.01 41.65
CA GLN A 800 -13.93 13.50 41.13
C GLN A 800 -14.33 12.88 39.79
N CYS A 801 -13.36 12.61 38.90
CA CYS A 801 -13.62 12.04 37.57
C CYS A 801 -12.86 10.74 37.28
N SER A 802 -12.13 10.20 38.27
CA SER A 802 -11.27 9.01 38.12
C SER A 802 -10.35 9.13 36.88
N PHE A 803 -9.65 10.26 36.76
CA PHE A 803 -8.62 10.48 35.74
C PHE A 803 -7.24 10.42 36.40
N GLY A 804 -6.35 9.63 35.83
CA GLY A 804 -4.96 9.53 36.25
C GLY A 804 -4.04 10.51 35.52
N PHE A 805 -3.20 11.25 36.24
CA PHE A 805 -2.20 12.16 35.67
C PHE A 805 -0.96 12.29 36.55
N ILE A 806 0.18 12.66 35.96
CA ILE A 806 1.41 12.98 36.70
C ILE A 806 1.33 14.43 37.18
N TYR A 807 1.70 14.69 38.44
CA TYR A 807 1.74 16.04 39.02
C TYR A 807 3.12 16.33 39.62
N GLU A 808 3.86 17.24 38.99
CA GLU A 808 5.28 17.49 39.33
C GLU A 808 5.54 18.69 40.24
N ARG A 809 4.51 19.46 40.61
CA ARG A 809 4.67 20.69 41.38
C ARG A 809 4.66 20.44 42.88
N GLU A 810 5.21 21.38 43.65
CA GLU A 810 5.28 21.30 45.11
C GLU A 810 4.01 21.83 45.82
N GLN A 811 3.06 22.43 45.10
CA GLN A 811 1.83 22.92 45.74
C GLN A 811 0.94 21.77 46.20
N LEU A 812 0.23 21.97 47.32
CA LEU A 812 -0.77 21.02 47.81
C LEU A 812 -2.06 21.00 46.97
N GLU A 813 -2.28 22.03 46.14
CA GLU A 813 -3.40 22.18 45.20
C GLU A 813 -3.05 21.63 43.80
N ALA A 814 -3.71 20.53 43.39
CA ALA A 814 -3.60 19.97 42.05
C ALA A 814 -4.89 20.15 41.24
N THR A 815 -4.78 20.66 40.02
CA THR A 815 -5.89 20.78 39.07
C THR A 815 -5.94 19.55 38.18
N CYS A 816 -7.10 18.89 38.09
CA CYS A 816 -7.29 17.77 37.18
C CYS A 816 -7.32 18.24 35.70
N PRO A 817 -6.51 17.66 34.79
CA PRO A 817 -6.57 18.01 33.37
C PRO A 817 -7.90 17.67 32.68
N GLN A 818 -8.61 16.61 33.12
CA GLN A 818 -9.87 16.17 32.47
C GLN A 818 -11.11 16.95 32.93
N CYS A 819 -11.26 17.25 34.24
CA CYS A 819 -12.46 17.91 34.77
C CYS A 819 -12.23 19.34 35.28
N HIS A 820 -11.00 19.83 35.21
CA HIS A 820 -10.56 21.17 35.65
C HIS A 820 -10.80 21.53 37.13
N GLN A 821 -11.31 20.59 37.93
CA GLN A 821 -11.48 20.77 39.38
C GLN A 821 -10.13 20.68 40.10
N THR A 822 -9.96 21.54 41.10
CA THR A 822 -8.81 21.56 42.02
C THR A 822 -9.07 20.66 43.23
N PHE A 823 -8.05 19.93 43.67
CA PHE A 823 -8.12 19.07 44.85
C PHE A 823 -6.79 19.03 45.62
N CYS A 824 -6.86 18.70 46.91
CA CYS A 824 -5.70 18.56 47.78
C CYS A 824 -4.96 17.24 47.48
N ILE A 825 -3.66 17.28 47.15
CA ILE A 825 -2.89 16.06 46.85
C ILE A 825 -2.77 15.10 48.04
N ARG A 826 -2.95 15.59 49.28
CA ARG A 826 -2.82 14.80 50.52
C ARG A 826 -4.13 14.16 50.98
N CYS A 827 -5.25 14.90 50.97
CA CYS A 827 -6.55 14.39 51.45
C CYS A 827 -7.56 14.12 50.34
N LYS A 828 -7.20 14.40 49.07
CA LYS A 828 -7.99 14.19 47.85
C LYS A 828 -9.35 14.92 47.77
N ARG A 829 -9.75 15.65 48.82
CA ARG A 829 -10.90 16.56 48.81
C ARG A 829 -10.72 17.69 47.79
N GLN A 830 -11.83 18.22 47.30
CA GLN A 830 -11.87 19.46 46.52
C GLN A 830 -11.17 20.59 47.28
N TRP A 831 -10.44 21.43 46.55
CA TRP A 831 -9.68 22.53 47.15
C TRP A 831 -10.55 23.78 47.29
N GLU A 832 -10.63 24.30 48.51
CA GLU A 832 -11.34 25.51 48.89
C GLU A 832 -10.34 26.49 49.51
N GLU A 833 -10.59 27.81 49.42
CA GLU A 833 -9.73 28.83 50.03
C GLU A 833 -9.54 28.61 51.55
N GLN A 834 -10.53 28.02 52.21
CA GLN A 834 -10.49 27.63 53.61
C GLN A 834 -9.45 26.51 53.91
N HIS A 835 -9.01 25.74 52.93
CA HIS A 835 -7.90 24.78 53.10
C HIS A 835 -6.53 25.49 53.01
N ARG A 836 -6.43 26.69 52.43
CA ARG A 836 -5.15 27.40 52.27
C ARG A 836 -4.57 27.77 53.63
N GLY A 837 -3.39 27.22 53.93
CA GLY A 837 -2.71 27.44 55.21
C GLY A 837 -3.22 26.57 56.38
N GLN A 838 -4.26 25.75 56.18
CA GLN A 838 -4.75 24.79 57.17
C GLN A 838 -4.26 23.36 56.87
N SER A 839 -4.10 22.55 57.91
CA SER A 839 -3.89 21.11 57.75
C SER A 839 -5.15 20.41 57.21
N CYS A 840 -4.97 19.20 56.68
CA CYS A 840 -6.08 18.39 56.18
C CYS A 840 -7.03 17.89 57.29
N GLU A 841 -6.64 17.93 58.57
CA GLU A 841 -7.52 17.64 59.71
C GLU A 841 -8.31 18.90 60.12
N GLU A 842 -7.67 20.06 60.23
CA GLU A 842 -8.35 21.34 60.56
C GLU A 842 -9.41 21.70 59.51
N PHE A 843 -9.10 21.56 58.21
CA PHE A 843 -10.08 21.78 57.14
C PHE A 843 -11.24 20.78 57.20
N GLN A 844 -11.00 19.54 57.65
CA GLN A 844 -12.07 18.54 57.84
C GLN A 844 -12.96 18.89 59.03
N ASP A 845 -12.36 19.25 60.17
CA ASP A 845 -13.09 19.64 61.37
C ASP A 845 -13.87 20.95 61.13
N TRP A 846 -13.33 21.88 60.33
CA TRP A 846 -14.08 23.04 59.82
C TRP A 846 -15.30 22.60 58.99
N LYS A 847 -15.15 21.69 58.02
CA LYS A 847 -16.28 21.13 57.26
C LYS A 847 -17.34 20.51 58.18
N ARG A 848 -16.97 19.64 59.12
CA ARG A 848 -17.95 19.00 60.03
C ARG A 848 -18.77 20.02 60.84
N ASN A 849 -18.15 21.13 61.21
CA ASN A 849 -18.76 22.15 62.08
C ASN A 849 -19.56 23.22 61.32
N ASN A 850 -19.35 23.39 60.00
CA ASN A 850 -19.93 24.50 59.22
C ASN A 850 -20.79 24.06 58.02
N ASP A 851 -20.67 22.81 57.56
CA ASP A 851 -21.38 22.30 56.37
C ASP A 851 -22.74 21.66 56.74
N PRO A 852 -23.89 22.24 56.32
CA PRO A 852 -25.21 21.73 56.73
C PRO A 852 -25.57 20.39 56.09
N GLU A 853 -25.00 20.03 54.94
CA GLU A 853 -25.28 18.75 54.28
C GLU A 853 -24.48 17.62 54.94
N TYR A 854 -23.21 17.90 55.28
CA TYR A 854 -22.38 17.03 56.11
C TYR A 854 -23.07 16.72 57.45
N GLN A 855 -23.54 17.76 58.16
CA GLN A 855 -24.25 17.61 59.43
C GLN A 855 -25.56 16.82 59.27
N ALA A 856 -26.31 17.04 58.18
CA ALA A 856 -27.53 16.31 57.89
C ALA A 856 -27.30 14.79 57.63
N GLN A 857 -26.09 14.36 57.27
CA GLN A 857 -25.70 12.96 57.07
C GLN A 857 -24.98 12.35 58.30
N GLY A 858 -24.35 13.16 59.15
CA GLY A 858 -23.76 12.73 60.42
C GLY A 858 -22.61 11.74 60.27
N LEU A 859 -22.55 10.72 61.14
CA LEU A 859 -21.46 9.73 61.13
C LEU A 859 -21.36 8.88 59.84
N ALA A 860 -22.39 8.87 58.99
CA ALA A 860 -22.32 8.22 57.68
C ALA A 860 -21.24 8.87 56.79
N MET A 861 -21.15 10.21 56.78
CA MET A 861 -20.09 10.92 56.06
C MET A 861 -18.71 10.69 56.69
N TYR A 862 -18.61 10.63 58.02
CA TYR A 862 -17.35 10.33 58.69
C TYR A 862 -16.76 8.96 58.27
N LEU A 863 -17.62 7.93 58.15
CA LEU A 863 -17.20 6.62 57.64
C LEU A 863 -16.86 6.64 56.14
N GLN A 864 -17.57 7.43 55.34
CA GLN A 864 -17.33 7.56 53.90
C GLN A 864 -16.06 8.36 53.58
N GLU A 865 -15.73 9.38 54.38
CA GLU A 865 -14.46 10.13 54.32
C GLU A 865 -13.26 9.32 54.80
N ASN A 866 -13.45 8.46 55.81
CA ASN A 866 -12.45 7.48 56.24
C ASN A 866 -12.36 6.31 55.25
N GLY A 867 -12.35 6.60 53.94
CA GLY A 867 -12.53 5.64 52.86
C GLY A 867 -11.40 4.62 52.67
N ILE A 868 -11.47 3.90 51.57
CA ILE A 868 -10.56 2.79 51.27
C ILE A 868 -9.58 3.22 50.18
N ASP A 869 -8.32 3.51 50.53
CA ASP A 869 -7.23 3.65 49.55
C ASP A 869 -6.67 2.27 49.16
N CYS A 870 -6.52 1.99 47.87
CA CYS A 870 -5.83 0.77 47.45
C CYS A 870 -4.33 0.84 47.78
N PRO A 871 -3.76 -0.13 48.52
CA PRO A 871 -2.36 -0.08 48.91
C PRO A 871 -1.41 -0.23 47.72
N LYS A 872 -1.84 -0.86 46.62
CA LYS A 872 -1.07 -0.99 45.36
C LYS A 872 -1.11 0.30 44.52
N CYS A 873 -2.28 0.69 44.00
CA CYS A 873 -2.38 1.79 43.02
C CYS A 873 -2.81 3.17 43.58
N LYS A 874 -3.02 3.29 44.90
CA LYS A 874 -3.44 4.51 45.60
C LYS A 874 -4.75 5.15 45.12
N PHE A 875 -5.56 4.45 44.31
CA PHE A 875 -6.93 4.86 44.01
C PHE A 875 -7.77 4.84 45.30
N SER A 876 -8.65 5.83 45.47
CA SER A 876 -9.44 6.04 46.68
C SER A 876 -10.91 5.74 46.44
N TYR A 877 -11.54 4.99 47.34
CA TYR A 877 -12.98 4.70 47.31
C TYR A 877 -13.66 5.41 48.49
N ALA A 878 -14.58 6.33 48.18
CA ALA A 878 -15.46 6.99 49.14
C ALA A 878 -16.59 6.03 49.58
N LEU A 879 -16.21 4.95 50.26
CA LEU A 879 -17.05 3.86 50.74
C LEU A 879 -16.62 3.47 52.17
N ALA A 880 -17.58 3.10 53.02
CA ALA A 880 -17.28 2.46 54.30
C ALA A 880 -16.76 1.02 54.11
N ARG A 881 -16.12 0.44 55.12
CA ARG A 881 -15.54 -0.92 55.05
C ARG A 881 -16.61 -2.00 55.19
N GLY A 882 -17.70 -1.70 55.88
CA GLY A 882 -18.90 -2.54 55.93
C GLY A 882 -18.65 -3.93 56.51
N GLY A 883 -19.48 -4.91 56.10
CA GLY A 883 -19.42 -6.27 56.65
C GLY A 883 -18.28 -7.15 56.10
N CYS A 884 -17.89 -6.95 54.83
CA CYS A 884 -16.88 -7.78 54.16
C CYS A 884 -15.52 -7.11 54.16
N MET A 885 -14.53 -7.76 54.78
CA MET A 885 -13.16 -7.23 54.85
C MET A 885 -12.31 -7.53 53.60
N HIS A 886 -12.79 -8.36 52.67
CA HIS A 886 -12.09 -8.68 51.41
C HIS A 886 -12.48 -7.65 50.34
N PHE A 887 -11.54 -6.78 49.98
CA PHE A 887 -11.74 -5.71 49.01
C PHE A 887 -10.92 -5.97 47.74
N ASN A 888 -11.55 -5.79 46.58
CA ASN A 888 -10.92 -5.96 45.26
C ASN A 888 -10.85 -4.60 44.56
N CYS A 889 -9.63 -4.08 44.34
CA CYS A 889 -9.49 -2.79 43.63
C CYS A 889 -9.87 -2.93 42.15
N THR A 890 -10.92 -2.23 41.72
CA THR A 890 -11.36 -2.14 40.31
C THR A 890 -10.25 -1.67 39.36
N GLN A 891 -9.36 -0.76 39.81
CA GLN A 891 -8.33 -0.17 38.95
C GLN A 891 -7.06 -1.00 38.77
N CYS A 892 -6.72 -1.91 39.69
CA CYS A 892 -5.45 -2.67 39.62
C CYS A 892 -5.54 -4.14 40.05
N ARG A 893 -6.76 -4.63 40.34
CA ARG A 893 -7.10 -5.98 40.82
C ARG A 893 -6.39 -6.48 42.07
N HIS A 894 -5.70 -5.61 42.79
CA HIS A 894 -5.12 -5.99 44.07
C HIS A 894 -6.25 -6.33 45.05
N GLN A 895 -6.14 -7.51 45.67
CA GLN A 895 -7.07 -8.00 46.68
C GLN A 895 -6.44 -7.75 48.06
N PHE A 896 -7.12 -7.02 48.93
CA PHE A 896 -6.56 -6.57 50.22
C PHE A 896 -7.64 -6.42 51.28
N CYS A 897 -7.21 -6.30 52.53
CA CYS A 897 -8.12 -6.05 53.64
C CYS A 897 -8.52 -4.58 53.71
N SER A 898 -9.82 -4.27 53.64
CA SER A 898 -10.31 -2.89 53.81
C SER A 898 -10.00 -2.30 55.20
N GLY A 899 -9.79 -3.15 56.22
CA GLY A 899 -9.46 -2.77 57.59
C GLY A 899 -7.97 -2.58 57.89
N CYS A 900 -7.06 -3.40 57.34
CA CYS A 900 -5.61 -3.30 57.61
C CYS A 900 -4.71 -3.22 56.38
N TYR A 901 -5.26 -3.16 55.17
CA TYR A 901 -4.58 -2.98 53.90
C TYR A 901 -3.55 -4.07 53.51
N ASN A 902 -3.44 -5.14 54.32
CA ASN A 902 -2.65 -6.33 53.99
C ASN A 902 -3.32 -7.13 52.84
N THR A 903 -2.49 -7.73 51.99
CA THR A 903 -2.88 -8.52 50.81
C THR A 903 -3.70 -9.77 51.17
N PHE A 904 -4.75 -10.05 50.38
CA PHE A 904 -5.40 -11.36 50.32
C PHE A 904 -4.65 -12.27 49.35
N TYR A 905 -4.20 -13.42 49.85
CA TYR A 905 -3.50 -14.44 49.09
C TYR A 905 -4.47 -15.52 48.61
N ALA A 906 -4.47 -15.76 47.30
CA ALA A 906 -5.16 -16.90 46.72
C ALA A 906 -4.57 -18.23 47.22
N LYS A 907 -5.34 -19.32 47.01
CA LYS A 907 -4.94 -20.69 47.36
C LYS A 907 -3.51 -21.01 46.90
N ASN A 908 -2.69 -21.46 47.84
CA ASN A 908 -1.27 -21.79 47.68
C ASN A 908 -0.35 -20.62 47.24
N LYS A 909 -0.80 -19.36 47.34
CA LYS A 909 0.04 -18.15 47.13
C LYS A 909 0.54 -17.50 48.45
N CYS A 910 0.19 -18.09 49.58
CA CYS A 910 0.73 -17.88 50.93
C CYS A 910 2.28 -17.84 51.05
N PRO A 911 3.00 -16.69 51.16
CA PRO A 911 4.45 -16.72 51.36
C PRO A 911 4.83 -17.02 52.82
N GLU A 912 3.99 -16.66 53.79
CA GLU A 912 4.27 -16.79 55.23
C GLU A 912 4.54 -18.26 55.61
N PRO A 913 5.75 -18.66 56.04
CA PRO A 913 6.09 -20.05 56.32
C PRO A 913 5.12 -20.73 57.29
N ASN A 914 4.72 -20.06 58.37
CA ASN A 914 3.96 -20.63 59.48
C ASN A 914 2.43 -20.62 59.26
N CYS A 915 1.95 -20.12 58.12
CA CYS A 915 0.52 -20.03 57.84
C CYS A 915 -0.15 -21.43 57.76
N ARG A 916 -1.01 -21.74 58.76
CA ARG A 916 -1.82 -22.97 58.81
C ARG A 916 -2.91 -23.04 57.72
N VAL A 917 -3.27 -21.93 57.07
CA VAL A 917 -4.43 -21.81 56.14
C VAL A 917 -4.07 -21.58 54.65
N LYS A 918 -2.84 -21.94 54.23
CA LYS A 918 -2.35 -21.77 52.83
C LYS A 918 -3.28 -22.30 51.72
N LYS A 919 -4.14 -23.28 52.03
CA LYS A 919 -5.05 -23.94 51.07
C LYS A 919 -6.34 -23.17 50.76
N SER A 920 -6.60 -22.04 51.42
CA SER A 920 -7.78 -21.17 51.21
C SER A 920 -7.39 -19.73 50.85
N LEU A 921 -8.34 -18.95 50.35
CA LEU A 921 -8.23 -17.49 50.25
C LEU A 921 -8.17 -16.90 51.68
N HIS A 922 -7.14 -16.11 51.99
CA HIS A 922 -6.96 -15.49 53.31
C HIS A 922 -6.02 -14.28 53.26
N ALA A 923 -6.09 -13.42 54.26
CA ALA A 923 -5.08 -12.39 54.54
C ALA A 923 -4.52 -12.58 55.96
N HIS A 924 -3.38 -11.97 56.24
CA HIS A 924 -2.82 -11.88 57.58
C HIS A 924 -3.25 -10.55 58.20
N HIS A 925 -3.92 -10.59 59.35
CA HIS A 925 -4.49 -9.40 60.00
C HIS A 925 -3.75 -9.13 61.33
N PRO A 926 -3.40 -7.86 61.66
CA PRO A 926 -2.91 -7.48 62.98
C PRO A 926 -4.06 -7.45 64.00
N ARG A 927 -3.73 -7.45 65.30
CA ARG A 927 -4.72 -7.56 66.40
C ARG A 927 -5.74 -6.42 66.47
N ASP A 928 -5.37 -5.22 66.02
CA ASP A 928 -6.24 -4.03 65.94
C ASP A 928 -7.00 -3.90 64.59
N CYS A 929 -6.94 -4.92 63.74
CA CYS A 929 -7.74 -4.93 62.52
C CYS A 929 -9.24 -5.07 62.84
N LEU A 930 -10.07 -4.31 62.11
CA LEU A 930 -11.53 -4.47 62.07
C LEU A 930 -11.96 -5.92 61.79
N PHE A 931 -11.14 -6.73 61.11
CA PHE A 931 -11.39 -8.15 60.90
C PHE A 931 -11.63 -8.94 62.20
N TYR A 932 -10.91 -8.61 63.29
CA TYR A 932 -11.14 -9.18 64.62
C TYR A 932 -12.05 -8.30 65.47
N LEU A 933 -11.81 -6.98 65.48
CA LEU A 933 -12.52 -6.06 66.38
C LEU A 933 -14.01 -5.88 66.03
N ARG A 934 -14.46 -6.30 64.84
CA ARG A 934 -15.90 -6.42 64.52
C ARG A 934 -16.61 -7.55 65.27
N ASP A 935 -15.88 -8.52 65.80
CA ASP A 935 -16.46 -9.68 66.50
C ASP A 935 -16.70 -9.35 68.00
N TRP A 936 -15.83 -8.51 68.58
CA TRP A 936 -15.98 -7.94 69.94
C TRP A 936 -17.34 -7.28 70.21
N SER A 937 -17.76 -7.26 71.48
CA SER A 937 -19.02 -6.57 71.84
C SER A 937 -18.87 -5.04 71.76
N VAL A 938 -19.99 -4.33 71.54
CA VAL A 938 -20.00 -2.86 71.50
C VAL A 938 -19.52 -2.27 72.83
N ALA A 939 -19.92 -2.86 73.96
CA ALA A 939 -19.47 -2.44 75.29
C ALA A 939 -17.96 -2.64 75.51
N GLN A 940 -17.36 -3.69 74.95
CA GLN A 940 -15.92 -3.97 75.04
C GLN A 940 -15.08 -2.98 74.20
N LEU A 941 -15.57 -2.63 73.00
CA LEU A 941 -14.98 -1.57 72.17
C LEU A 941 -15.10 -0.19 72.84
N GLN A 942 -16.26 0.11 73.44
CA GLN A 942 -16.47 1.33 74.22
C GLN A 942 -15.58 1.38 75.46
N LYS A 943 -15.38 0.25 76.17
CA LYS A 943 -14.47 0.17 77.31
C LYS A 943 -13.03 0.50 76.92
N LEU A 944 -12.50 -0.04 75.82
CA LEU A 944 -11.15 0.29 75.35
C LEU A 944 -10.96 1.80 75.11
N LEU A 945 -11.99 2.48 74.59
CA LEU A 945 -12.01 3.92 74.40
C LEU A 945 -12.12 4.68 75.74
N GLN A 946 -12.98 4.23 76.65
CA GLN A 946 -13.17 4.81 77.99
C GLN A 946 -11.91 4.74 78.85
N ASP A 947 -11.25 3.57 78.92
CA ASP A 947 -10.02 3.37 79.68
C ASP A 947 -8.87 4.27 79.20
N ASN A 948 -8.93 4.72 77.93
CA ASN A 948 -7.98 5.63 77.30
C ASN A 948 -8.50 7.09 77.17
N ASN A 949 -9.64 7.42 77.80
CA ASN A 949 -10.28 8.74 77.78
C ASN A 949 -10.64 9.29 76.38
N ILE A 950 -10.86 8.42 75.39
CA ILE A 950 -11.26 8.81 74.03
C ILE A 950 -12.80 8.89 73.95
N MET A 951 -13.31 10.07 73.60
CA MET A 951 -14.75 10.27 73.40
C MET A 951 -15.27 9.62 72.11
N PHE A 952 -16.51 9.12 72.18
CA PHE A 952 -17.28 8.57 71.08
C PHE A 952 -18.76 8.95 71.22
N ASN A 953 -19.49 8.96 70.12
CA ASN A 953 -20.92 9.28 70.10
C ASN A 953 -21.76 8.03 70.40
N THR A 954 -22.81 8.17 71.20
CA THR A 954 -23.89 7.17 71.35
C THR A 954 -25.20 7.63 70.71
N GLU A 955 -25.40 8.94 70.59
CA GLU A 955 -26.57 9.54 69.93
C GLU A 955 -26.21 10.18 68.58
N PRO A 956 -27.17 10.33 67.65
CA PRO A 956 -26.93 11.00 66.37
C PRO A 956 -26.44 12.46 66.58
N PRO A 957 -25.51 12.97 65.76
CA PRO A 957 -25.09 14.37 65.82
C PRO A 957 -26.24 15.36 65.66
N ALA A 958 -26.17 16.51 66.34
CA ALA A 958 -27.16 17.57 66.19
C ALA A 958 -27.23 18.03 64.71
N GLY A 959 -28.46 18.10 64.16
CA GLY A 959 -28.70 18.39 62.74
C GLY A 959 -28.84 17.16 61.84
N ALA A 960 -28.44 15.96 62.29
CA ALA A 960 -28.58 14.73 61.52
C ALA A 960 -30.06 14.43 61.20
N ARG A 961 -30.38 14.24 59.93
CA ARG A 961 -31.76 13.94 59.47
C ARG A 961 -32.00 12.42 59.49
N ALA A 962 -33.27 12.02 59.67
CA ALA A 962 -33.68 10.63 59.50
C ALA A 962 -33.47 10.16 58.04
N ALA A 963 -33.28 8.87 57.84
CA ALA A 963 -33.19 8.27 56.51
C ALA A 963 -34.56 8.26 55.81
N PRO A 964 -34.66 8.56 54.51
CA PRO A 964 -35.88 8.28 53.75
C PRO A 964 -36.10 6.76 53.71
N GLY A 965 -37.13 6.28 54.39
CA GLY A 965 -37.40 4.84 54.61
C GLY A 965 -36.90 4.27 55.94
N GLY A 966 -36.16 5.04 56.74
CA GLY A 966 -35.57 4.59 58.01
C GLY A 966 -34.25 3.81 57.85
N GLY A 967 -33.65 3.42 58.97
CA GLY A 967 -32.40 2.63 59.00
C GLY A 967 -31.11 3.40 58.72
N CYS A 968 -30.01 2.64 58.59
CA CYS A 968 -28.64 3.16 58.56
C CYS A 968 -28.29 3.84 57.23
N ARG A 969 -27.74 5.06 57.32
CA ARG A 969 -27.48 5.97 56.20
C ARG A 969 -26.10 5.81 55.53
N VAL A 970 -25.27 4.89 56.00
CA VAL A 970 -23.95 4.60 55.40
C VAL A 970 -24.15 4.03 53.99
N MET A 971 -23.39 4.53 53.02
CA MET A 971 -23.41 4.03 51.65
C MET A 971 -22.59 2.73 51.55
N GLU A 972 -23.25 1.64 51.15
CA GLU A 972 -22.65 0.35 50.82
C GLU A 972 -22.74 0.15 49.29
N GLN A 973 -21.68 -0.36 48.68
CA GLN A 973 -21.70 -0.75 47.27
C GLN A 973 -22.34 -2.14 47.15
N LYS A 974 -23.50 -2.22 46.50
CA LYS A 974 -24.30 -3.44 46.36
C LYS A 974 -24.25 -4.00 44.93
N GLU A 975 -24.31 -5.32 44.82
CA GLU A 975 -24.50 -6.00 43.54
C GLU A 975 -25.95 -5.85 43.06
N VAL A 976 -26.10 -5.45 41.79
CA VAL A 976 -27.37 -5.32 41.06
C VAL A 976 -27.23 -6.02 39.71
N PRO A 977 -28.33 -6.37 39.00
CA PRO A 977 -28.24 -7.11 37.73
C PRO A 977 -27.36 -6.47 36.64
N ASN A 978 -27.15 -5.15 36.72
CA ASN A 978 -26.32 -4.38 35.78
C ASN A 978 -24.98 -3.90 36.40
N GLY A 979 -24.44 -4.62 37.40
CA GLY A 979 -23.12 -4.35 38.00
C GLY A 979 -23.17 -3.95 39.47
N LEU A 980 -22.44 -2.90 39.85
CA LEU A 980 -22.33 -2.42 41.22
C LEU A 980 -22.99 -1.05 41.35
N ARG A 981 -23.78 -0.85 42.42
CA ARG A 981 -24.49 0.40 42.71
C ARG A 981 -24.33 0.79 44.18
N ASP A 982 -23.96 2.04 44.42
CA ASP A 982 -23.85 2.58 45.77
C ASP A 982 -25.24 2.94 46.30
N GLU A 983 -25.63 2.36 47.43
CA GLU A 983 -26.92 2.58 48.06
C GLU A 983 -26.80 2.62 49.59
N ALA A 984 -27.75 3.28 50.26
CA ALA A 984 -27.80 3.28 51.71
C ALA A 984 -27.97 1.84 52.27
N CYS A 985 -27.28 1.59 53.37
CA CYS A 985 -27.23 0.32 54.10
C CYS A 985 -28.62 -0.15 54.54
N GLY A 986 -29.49 0.76 55.02
CA GLY A 986 -30.89 0.49 55.37
C GLY A 986 -31.13 -0.41 56.59
N LYS A 987 -30.11 -1.15 57.05
CA LYS A 987 -30.14 -1.99 58.26
C LYS A 987 -30.58 -1.18 59.50
N GLU A 988 -31.25 -1.83 60.43
CA GLU A 988 -31.77 -1.21 61.67
C GLU A 988 -30.70 -0.45 62.46
N THR A 989 -31.11 0.63 63.13
CA THR A 989 -30.24 1.54 63.91
C THR A 989 -30.64 1.48 65.39
N PRO A 990 -29.99 0.66 66.23
CA PRO A 990 -30.37 0.53 67.64
C PRO A 990 -30.12 1.83 68.44
N PRO A 991 -30.81 2.04 69.58
CA PRO A 991 -30.47 3.13 70.50
C PRO A 991 -29.01 3.00 70.99
N GLY A 992 -28.38 4.13 71.31
CA GLY A 992 -26.97 4.18 71.72
C GLY A 992 -25.94 3.89 70.61
N HIS A 993 -26.37 3.66 69.37
CA HIS A 993 -25.48 3.38 68.20
C HIS A 993 -25.37 4.58 67.23
N ALA A 994 -25.65 5.80 67.70
CA ALA A 994 -25.46 7.07 67.00
C ALA A 994 -26.08 7.18 65.59
N GLY A 995 -27.21 6.49 65.35
CA GLY A 995 -27.88 6.45 64.04
C GLY A 995 -27.24 5.49 63.02
N LEU A 996 -26.33 4.62 63.46
CA LEU A 996 -25.71 3.58 62.66
C LEU A 996 -26.28 2.19 63.01
N CYS A 997 -26.20 1.25 62.08
CA CYS A 997 -26.44 -0.16 62.38
C CYS A 997 -25.25 -0.76 63.14
N GLN A 998 -25.45 -1.89 63.83
CA GLN A 998 -24.43 -2.46 64.72
C GLN A 998 -23.06 -2.66 64.04
N ALA A 999 -23.03 -3.12 62.78
CA ALA A 999 -21.78 -3.29 62.03
C ALA A 999 -21.03 -1.96 61.79
N HIS A 1000 -21.72 -0.94 61.30
CA HIS A 1000 -21.12 0.38 61.05
C HIS A 1000 -20.81 1.14 62.34
N TYR A 1001 -21.55 0.89 63.43
CA TYR A 1001 -21.19 1.43 64.74
C TYR A 1001 -19.90 0.79 65.29
N LYS A 1002 -19.70 -0.52 65.12
CA LYS A 1002 -18.40 -1.16 65.41
C LYS A 1002 -17.30 -0.60 64.50
N GLU A 1003 -17.53 -0.40 63.20
CA GLU A 1003 -16.54 0.24 62.31
C GLU A 1003 -16.16 1.64 62.81
N TYR A 1004 -17.13 2.45 63.22
CA TYR A 1004 -16.90 3.78 63.80
C TYR A 1004 -16.03 3.70 65.06
N LEU A 1005 -16.38 2.86 66.06
CA LEU A 1005 -15.58 2.69 67.28
C LEU A 1005 -14.16 2.19 66.97
N VAL A 1006 -14.01 1.22 66.05
CA VAL A 1006 -12.71 0.70 65.62
C VAL A 1006 -11.89 1.76 64.88
N SER A 1007 -12.52 2.65 64.11
CA SER A 1007 -11.80 3.76 63.48
C SER A 1007 -11.24 4.75 64.52
N LEU A 1008 -11.92 4.97 65.64
CA LEU A 1008 -11.40 5.77 66.77
C LEU A 1008 -10.27 5.06 67.53
N ILE A 1009 -10.42 3.75 67.79
CA ILE A 1009 -9.37 2.90 68.39
C ILE A 1009 -8.09 2.98 67.55
N ASN A 1010 -8.22 2.79 66.24
CA ASN A 1010 -7.10 2.76 65.31
C ASN A 1010 -6.47 4.14 65.08
N ALA A 1011 -7.29 5.19 65.02
CA ALA A 1011 -6.85 6.58 64.91
C ALA A 1011 -5.93 7.00 66.06
N HIS A 1012 -6.18 6.51 67.29
CA HIS A 1012 -5.41 6.83 68.49
C HIS A 1012 -4.37 5.74 68.86
N SER A 1013 -4.23 4.69 68.05
CA SER A 1013 -3.28 3.57 68.26
C SER A 1013 -3.51 2.77 69.56
N LEU A 1014 -4.77 2.60 69.98
CA LEU A 1014 -5.08 1.85 71.20
C LEU A 1014 -4.90 0.34 70.98
N ASP A 1015 -4.20 -0.33 71.89
CA ASP A 1015 -3.92 -1.77 71.77
C ASP A 1015 -5.03 -2.62 72.43
N PRO A 1016 -5.78 -3.44 71.66
CA PRO A 1016 -6.82 -4.29 72.23
C PRO A 1016 -6.28 -5.40 73.16
N ALA A 1017 -4.98 -5.74 73.09
CA ALA A 1017 -4.37 -6.72 74.00
C ALA A 1017 -4.47 -6.31 75.47
N THR A 1018 -4.60 -5.01 75.75
CA THR A 1018 -4.82 -4.47 77.12
C THR A 1018 -6.11 -4.98 77.79
N LEU A 1019 -7.06 -5.51 77.02
CA LEU A 1019 -8.31 -6.13 77.51
C LEU A 1019 -8.42 -7.63 77.13
N TYR A 1020 -7.32 -8.27 76.71
CA TYR A 1020 -7.32 -9.71 76.42
C TYR A 1020 -7.29 -10.52 77.72
N GLU A 1021 -8.14 -11.53 77.80
CA GLU A 1021 -8.00 -12.60 78.80
C GLU A 1021 -6.84 -13.54 78.46
N VAL A 1022 -6.46 -14.43 79.39
CA VAL A 1022 -5.33 -15.36 79.20
C VAL A 1022 -5.48 -16.18 77.90
N GLU A 1023 -6.67 -16.72 77.63
CA GLU A 1023 -6.94 -17.52 76.42
C GLU A 1023 -6.76 -16.73 75.11
N GLU A 1024 -7.07 -15.42 75.13
CA GLU A 1024 -6.86 -14.51 73.99
C GLU A 1024 -5.37 -14.17 73.81
N LEU A 1025 -4.64 -13.97 74.91
CA LEU A 1025 -3.17 -13.77 74.90
C LEU A 1025 -2.43 -15.02 74.40
N GLU A 1026 -2.85 -16.22 74.81
CA GLU A 1026 -2.28 -17.48 74.31
C GLU A 1026 -2.55 -17.66 72.81
N THR A 1027 -3.80 -17.41 72.40
CA THR A 1027 -4.21 -17.44 70.99
C THR A 1027 -3.44 -16.42 70.13
N ALA A 1028 -3.19 -15.22 70.66
CA ALA A 1028 -2.38 -14.20 69.99
C ALA A 1028 -0.89 -14.60 69.93
N THR A 1029 -0.35 -15.20 70.99
CA THR A 1029 1.03 -15.71 71.04
C THR A 1029 1.27 -16.79 69.98
N GLU A 1030 0.38 -17.78 69.86
CA GLU A 1030 0.47 -18.77 68.78
C GLU A 1030 0.34 -18.14 67.39
N ARG A 1031 -0.53 -17.14 67.23
CA ARG A 1031 -0.84 -16.52 65.94
C ARG A 1031 0.29 -15.64 65.39
N TYR A 1032 0.94 -14.87 66.25
CA TYR A 1032 1.90 -13.84 65.85
C TYR A 1032 3.37 -14.17 66.20
N LEU A 1033 3.60 -14.95 67.25
CA LEU A 1033 4.95 -15.39 67.67
C LEU A 1033 5.24 -16.86 67.32
N HIS A 1034 4.23 -17.60 66.85
CA HIS A 1034 4.34 -18.99 66.38
C HIS A 1034 4.88 -19.99 67.42
N VAL A 1035 4.83 -19.62 68.70
CA VAL A 1035 5.17 -20.44 69.86
C VAL A 1035 3.88 -20.72 70.63
N HIS A 1036 3.69 -21.96 71.06
CA HIS A 1036 2.66 -22.31 72.04
C HIS A 1036 3.18 -21.93 73.45
N PRO A 1037 2.57 -20.95 74.14
CA PRO A 1037 3.02 -20.52 75.46
C PRO A 1037 2.68 -21.56 76.53
N GLN A 1038 3.43 -21.54 77.63
CA GLN A 1038 3.13 -22.28 78.85
C GLN A 1038 3.50 -21.43 80.08
N PRO A 1039 2.82 -21.61 81.23
CA PRO A 1039 3.24 -21.03 82.51
C PRO A 1039 4.60 -21.55 82.96
N LEU A 1040 5.40 -20.69 83.57
CA LEU A 1040 6.68 -21.07 84.18
C LEU A 1040 6.47 -21.71 85.55
N ALA A 1041 7.44 -22.52 86.00
CA ALA A 1041 7.36 -23.19 87.29
C ALA A 1041 7.30 -22.17 88.45
N GLY A 1042 6.17 -22.13 89.16
CA GLY A 1042 5.90 -21.16 90.24
C GLY A 1042 5.22 -19.86 89.79
N GLU A 1043 4.88 -19.72 88.51
CA GLU A 1043 4.21 -18.53 87.97
C GLU A 1043 2.69 -18.58 88.24
N GLY A 1044 2.18 -17.59 88.98
CA GLY A 1044 0.75 -17.43 89.22
C GLY A 1044 0.01 -16.83 88.01
N PRO A 1045 -1.32 -17.06 87.85
CA PRO A 1045 -2.06 -16.61 86.66
C PRO A 1045 -1.92 -15.12 86.31
N PRO A 1046 -1.89 -14.15 87.27
CA PRO A 1046 -1.67 -12.74 86.95
C PRO A 1046 -0.27 -12.43 86.42
N ALA A 1047 0.75 -13.17 86.87
CA ALA A 1047 2.12 -13.03 86.37
C ALA A 1047 2.25 -13.63 84.96
N TYR A 1048 1.59 -14.77 84.71
CA TYR A 1048 1.51 -15.39 83.40
C TYR A 1048 0.82 -14.46 82.38
N HIS A 1049 -0.33 -13.88 82.74
CA HIS A 1049 -1.04 -12.88 81.95
C HIS A 1049 -0.14 -11.68 81.61
N ALA A 1050 0.46 -11.05 82.63
CA ALA A 1050 1.34 -9.91 82.45
C ALA A 1050 2.55 -10.22 81.54
N ARG A 1051 3.17 -11.40 81.68
CA ARG A 1051 4.29 -11.85 80.84
C ARG A 1051 3.87 -12.04 79.38
N LEU A 1052 2.72 -12.65 79.12
CA LEU A 1052 2.22 -12.81 77.74
C LEU A 1052 1.83 -11.46 77.12
N LEU A 1053 1.16 -10.59 77.88
CA LEU A 1053 0.78 -9.25 77.43
C LEU A 1053 2.02 -8.40 77.10
N GLN A 1054 2.99 -8.32 78.01
CA GLN A 1054 4.24 -7.58 77.80
C GLN A 1054 4.93 -8.08 76.52
N LYS A 1055 5.15 -9.39 76.41
CA LYS A 1055 5.85 -9.97 75.24
C LYS A 1055 5.09 -9.73 73.94
N LEU A 1056 3.77 -9.84 73.93
CA LEU A 1056 2.94 -9.55 72.75
C LEU A 1056 2.99 -8.08 72.33
N MET A 1057 3.13 -7.15 73.28
CA MET A 1057 3.24 -5.71 73.01
C MET A 1057 4.66 -5.31 72.57
N GLU A 1058 5.70 -5.97 73.09
CA GLU A 1058 7.10 -5.73 72.73
C GLU A 1058 7.49 -6.35 71.38
N ASP A 1059 7.20 -7.64 71.16
CA ASP A 1059 7.64 -8.36 69.95
C ASP A 1059 6.73 -8.12 68.72
N VAL A 1060 5.45 -7.77 68.93
CA VAL A 1060 4.44 -7.69 67.84
C VAL A 1060 3.80 -6.30 67.79
N PRO A 1061 4.11 -5.46 66.77
CA PRO A 1061 3.50 -4.15 66.63
C PRO A 1061 2.03 -4.22 66.19
N LEU A 1062 1.28 -3.14 66.46
CA LEU A 1062 -0.03 -2.89 65.85
C LEU A 1062 0.09 -2.70 64.32
N GLY A 1063 -1.03 -2.78 63.60
CA GLY A 1063 -1.05 -2.76 62.14
C GLY A 1063 -0.35 -1.56 61.51
N GLN A 1064 0.80 -1.79 60.86
CA GLN A 1064 1.63 -0.72 60.29
C GLN A 1064 0.96 0.03 59.12
N SER A 1065 0.08 -0.64 58.38
CA SER A 1065 -0.66 -0.07 57.24
C SER A 1065 -2.08 0.38 57.58
N ILE A 1066 -2.47 0.36 58.87
CA ILE A 1066 -3.74 0.93 59.33
C ILE A 1066 -3.62 2.47 59.37
N PRO A 1067 -4.56 3.24 58.79
CA PRO A 1067 -4.60 4.69 58.91
C PRO A 1067 -4.73 5.13 60.37
N ARG A 1068 -3.85 6.03 60.80
CA ARG A 1068 -3.86 6.62 62.15
C ARG A 1068 -3.70 8.14 62.06
N ARG A 1069 -4.15 8.86 63.09
CA ARG A 1069 -3.89 10.30 63.19
C ARG A 1069 -2.38 10.51 63.37
N ARG A 1070 -1.82 11.47 62.64
CA ARG A 1070 -0.44 11.92 62.86
C ARG A 1070 -0.47 13.06 63.85
N LYS A 1071 0.14 12.85 65.01
CA LYS A 1071 0.58 13.96 65.89
C LYS A 1071 1.76 14.69 65.25
#